data_AF-Q21BN4-F1
#
_entry.id   AF-Q21BN4-F1
#
_cell.length_a   1.000
_cell.length_b   1.000
_cell.length_c   1.000
_cell.angle_alpha   90.00
_cell.angle_beta   90.00
_cell.angle_gamma   90.00
#
_symmetry.space_group_name_H-M   'P 1'
#
loop_
_entity.id
_entity.type
_entity.pdbx_description
1 polymer ?
#
loop_
_entity_poly.entity_id
_entity_poly.type
_entity_poly.pdbx_seq_one_letter_code
_entity_poly.pdbx_strand_id
1 'polypeptide(L)'
;MPDTSHTKLFARKISDFCRLRIDPVLPPQESARIRTFLLHLIAGSVTPPRKLRGYDWEEIALQCGLDEKALWNVKATIEPALDAITRNTKPLAVRPAIAAPSRKNPTSVPRRGRPSKQLSKDERSEGRRGVADPSKRKAAMDRQKPGQKPRAIEEFPEPLFQQWIEPTSFPEALELHMRRHGDSYWHLHRAVVRDDENLDRSTIRHWLQGSKAPRSAASMEVLARIERRYRLPAEYFKAKLPHQTRSTTGHMLEDISAAERRRLAWHLPDDFNMRSRESQEEILEWVRRVIINGSTDYRRYQAAAMKQRYAIRFPGIAYGQSETTKESCQDRYERYDDDGASFTDPDLMSGVIDAPPALAMEMAELIRFKTATLTAFGLQRNGVWDEETASQKVEHLGLMFGALAAHPQGPVRGYGVPHKHLTFGLLVFPSIWDWYVQWRERRRGFYTAWEVDMLRISLALTRKDTGWLRQHPHLASRVRPIEGLVSQRDIERAQADWDDACDIYFKHASSRAKEIQRVARVHRDPFEPIMPVLEADSPVGEYRKITEEILRLMPDERLYRRSAAEAVRSFLMLRFGLHLGLRQKNLRQLMVCERGKLARSERQFADMKRGELRWSERDCGWEVLIPAVAFKNANSSFFGSKPFRLILPNLGGLYDHIEAYIGRHRETLLKGAPDPGTFFIKTVKATSRDASYDQNTFYEAWRLTIQRYGIYNPYTGRGAISGILPQGPHNVRDVLATHILKQTGSYEQASYAIQDTPDMVAHHYGRFLPQDKAALAARILNQVWEAA
;
A
#
# COMPACT_ATOMS: atom_id res chain seq x y z
N MET A 1 -2.36 -24.99 -39.51
CA MET A 1 -1.52 -23.78 -39.61
C MET A 1 -1.26 -23.29 -38.18
N PRO A 2 -0.17 -23.71 -37.50
CA PRO A 2 0.10 -23.22 -36.16
C PRO A 2 0.45 -21.74 -36.18
N ASP A 3 -0.07 -21.03 -35.19
CA ASP A 3 -0.23 -19.59 -35.09
C ASP A 3 1.09 -18.80 -35.27
N THR A 4 1.25 -18.16 -36.44
CA THR A 4 2.44 -17.36 -36.79
C THR A 4 2.69 -16.20 -35.82
N SER A 5 1.68 -15.79 -35.05
CA SER A 5 1.78 -14.77 -34.00
C SER A 5 2.57 -15.26 -32.78
N HIS A 6 2.31 -16.49 -32.32
CA HIS A 6 2.93 -17.06 -31.13
C HIS A 6 4.44 -17.31 -31.33
N THR A 7 4.85 -17.81 -32.50
CA THR A 7 6.26 -18.04 -32.84
C THR A 7 7.06 -16.74 -32.94
N LYS A 8 6.46 -15.66 -33.48
CA LYS A 8 7.10 -14.32 -33.54
C LYS A 8 7.31 -13.73 -32.14
N LEU A 9 6.33 -13.88 -31.25
CA LEU A 9 6.44 -13.40 -29.87
C LEU A 9 7.47 -14.21 -29.06
N PHE A 10 7.55 -15.53 -29.27
CA PHE A 10 8.56 -16.38 -28.64
C PHE A 10 9.98 -16.07 -29.14
N ALA A 11 10.16 -15.86 -30.45
CA ALA A 11 11.43 -15.42 -31.03
C ALA A 11 11.90 -14.07 -30.43
N ARG A 12 10.98 -13.12 -30.22
CA ARG A 12 11.30 -11.84 -29.57
C ARG A 12 11.77 -12.02 -28.13
N LYS A 13 11.12 -12.89 -27.34
CA LYS A 13 11.53 -13.20 -25.96
C LYS A 13 12.91 -13.85 -25.89
N ILE A 14 13.23 -14.76 -26.82
CA ILE A 14 14.55 -15.40 -26.88
C ILE A 14 15.62 -14.39 -27.33
N SER A 15 15.28 -13.48 -28.24
CA SER A 15 16.15 -12.36 -28.61
C SER A 15 16.45 -11.42 -27.43
N ASP A 16 15.43 -11.07 -26.63
CA ASP A 16 15.62 -10.26 -25.42
C ASP A 16 16.44 -11.00 -24.35
N PHE A 17 16.24 -12.32 -24.22
CA PHE A 17 17.06 -13.16 -23.34
C PHE A 17 18.54 -13.12 -23.74
N CYS A 18 18.86 -13.27 -25.02
CA CYS A 18 20.24 -13.18 -25.52
C CYS A 18 20.87 -11.83 -25.15
N ARG A 19 20.12 -10.73 -25.37
CA ARG A 19 20.58 -9.37 -25.04
C ARG A 19 20.89 -9.17 -23.56
N LEU A 20 20.07 -9.75 -22.67
CA LEU A 20 20.19 -9.52 -21.23
C LEU A 20 21.16 -10.48 -20.53
N ARG A 21 21.40 -11.66 -21.11
CA ARG A 21 22.12 -12.76 -20.43
C ARG A 21 23.32 -13.30 -21.18
N ILE A 22 23.32 -13.24 -22.51
CA ILE A 22 24.41 -13.79 -23.35
C ILE A 22 25.37 -12.68 -23.79
N ASP A 23 24.85 -11.54 -24.26
CA ASP A 23 25.67 -10.38 -24.68
C ASP A 23 26.66 -9.88 -23.62
N PRO A 24 26.35 -9.87 -22.30
CA PRO A 24 27.32 -9.43 -21.28
C PRO A 24 28.45 -10.42 -21.00
N VAL A 25 28.34 -11.67 -21.46
CA VAL A 25 29.23 -12.78 -21.07
C VAL A 25 30.09 -13.27 -22.23
N LEU A 26 29.75 -12.92 -23.47
CA LEU A 26 30.47 -13.32 -24.68
C LEU A 26 30.85 -12.12 -25.56
N PRO A 27 31.91 -12.24 -26.37
CA PRO A 27 32.21 -11.28 -27.42
C PRO A 27 31.01 -11.05 -28.34
N PRO A 28 30.79 -9.82 -28.87
CA PRO A 28 29.61 -9.50 -29.68
C PRO A 28 29.39 -10.42 -30.89
N GLN A 29 30.47 -10.89 -31.52
CA GLN A 29 30.40 -11.81 -32.65
C GLN A 29 29.93 -13.22 -32.27
N GLU A 30 30.34 -13.71 -31.10
CA GLU A 30 29.97 -15.04 -30.60
C GLU A 30 28.54 -15.06 -30.07
N SER A 31 28.13 -13.99 -29.37
CA SER A 31 26.74 -13.84 -28.92
C SER A 31 25.76 -13.76 -30.10
N ALA A 32 26.14 -13.06 -31.19
CA ALA A 32 25.33 -12.99 -32.39
C ALA A 32 25.13 -14.37 -33.04
N ARG A 33 26.16 -15.23 -33.04
CA ARG A 33 26.07 -16.61 -33.57
C ARG A 33 25.13 -17.48 -32.74
N ILE A 34 25.22 -17.43 -31.40
CA ILE A 34 24.30 -18.18 -30.51
C ILE A 34 22.87 -17.68 -30.68
N ARG A 35 22.66 -16.37 -30.73
CA ARG A 35 21.33 -15.78 -30.95
C ARG A 35 20.75 -16.27 -32.28
N THR A 36 21.55 -16.30 -33.33
CA THR A 36 21.13 -16.78 -34.66
C THR A 36 20.77 -18.26 -34.63
N PHE A 37 21.59 -19.08 -33.97
CA PHE A 37 21.32 -20.51 -33.77
C PHE A 37 20.00 -20.76 -33.03
N LEU A 38 19.76 -20.07 -31.91
CA LEU A 38 18.53 -20.22 -31.13
C LEU A 38 17.29 -19.78 -31.92
N LEU A 39 17.39 -18.72 -32.72
CA LEU A 39 16.30 -18.26 -33.58
C LEU A 39 16.05 -19.24 -34.74
N HIS A 40 17.09 -19.88 -35.28
CA HIS A 40 16.97 -20.91 -36.30
C HIS A 40 16.22 -22.14 -35.77
N LEU A 41 16.51 -22.58 -34.55
CA LEU A 41 15.77 -23.68 -33.90
C LEU A 41 14.27 -23.37 -33.75
N ILE A 42 13.92 -22.12 -33.46
CA ILE A 42 12.53 -21.66 -33.33
C ILE A 42 11.85 -21.61 -34.71
N ALA A 43 12.52 -21.05 -35.71
CA ALA A 43 11.99 -20.92 -37.06
C ALA A 43 11.72 -22.31 -37.69
N GLY A 44 12.64 -23.26 -37.50
CA GLY A 44 12.50 -24.63 -37.99
C GLY A 44 11.69 -25.57 -37.09
N SER A 45 11.24 -25.11 -35.92
CA SER A 45 10.64 -25.97 -34.88
C SER A 45 11.48 -27.21 -34.55
N VAL A 46 12.81 -27.07 -34.59
CA VAL A 46 13.77 -28.16 -34.39
C VAL A 46 14.16 -28.23 -32.92
N THR A 47 14.22 -29.44 -32.37
CA THR A 47 14.77 -29.64 -31.02
C THR A 47 16.30 -29.51 -31.04
N PRO A 48 16.91 -28.82 -30.07
CA PRO A 48 18.36 -28.73 -29.99
C PRO A 48 19.03 -30.12 -29.86
N PRO A 49 20.28 -30.28 -30.34
CA PRO A 49 21.05 -31.54 -30.23
C PRO A 49 21.13 -32.08 -28.80
N ARG A 50 20.94 -33.39 -28.62
CA ARG A 50 20.87 -34.05 -27.30
C ARG A 50 21.66 -35.36 -27.26
N LYS A 51 22.39 -35.59 -26.16
CA LYS A 51 22.99 -36.87 -25.76
C LYS A 51 22.16 -37.54 -24.65
N LEU A 52 22.45 -38.81 -24.31
CA LEU A 52 21.78 -39.59 -23.26
C LEU A 52 21.71 -38.90 -21.88
N ARG A 53 22.60 -37.94 -21.60
CA ARG A 53 22.66 -37.17 -20.34
C ARG A 53 22.74 -35.64 -20.56
N GLY A 54 21.89 -35.09 -21.43
CA GLY A 54 21.73 -33.63 -21.57
C GLY A 54 21.83 -33.14 -23.01
N TYR A 55 22.07 -31.84 -23.19
CA TYR A 55 22.34 -31.26 -24.52
C TYR A 55 23.70 -31.69 -25.04
N ASP A 56 23.80 -31.90 -26.36
CA ASP A 56 25.07 -32.20 -27.01
C ASP A 56 25.83 -30.89 -27.27
N TRP A 57 26.65 -30.50 -26.30
CA TRP A 57 27.37 -29.23 -26.36
C TRP A 57 28.46 -29.19 -27.44
N GLU A 58 29.02 -30.35 -27.83
CA GLU A 58 30.00 -30.45 -28.93
C GLU A 58 29.30 -30.11 -30.26
N GLU A 59 28.15 -30.72 -30.51
CA GLU A 59 27.35 -30.47 -31.71
C GLU A 59 26.79 -29.03 -31.73
N ILE A 60 26.39 -28.49 -30.57
CA ILE A 60 25.94 -27.09 -30.47
C ILE A 60 27.10 -26.11 -30.74
N ALA A 61 28.31 -26.40 -30.28
CA ALA A 61 29.50 -25.58 -30.56
C ALA A 61 29.80 -25.57 -32.06
N LEU A 62 29.73 -26.73 -32.70
CA LEU A 62 29.91 -26.88 -34.14
C LEU A 62 28.86 -26.08 -34.92
N GLN A 63 27.57 -26.21 -34.58
CA GLN A 63 26.48 -25.49 -35.26
C GLN A 63 26.49 -23.97 -35.01
N CYS A 64 27.04 -23.52 -33.88
CA CYS A 64 27.25 -22.10 -33.59
C CYS A 64 28.57 -21.56 -34.18
N GLY A 65 29.47 -22.43 -34.68
CA GLY A 65 30.81 -22.05 -35.12
C GLY A 65 31.64 -21.41 -34.01
N LEU A 66 31.60 -21.99 -32.81
CA LEU A 66 32.28 -21.51 -31.60
C LEU A 66 33.33 -22.50 -31.11
N ASP A 67 34.36 -21.98 -30.44
CA ASP A 67 35.35 -22.82 -29.73
C ASP A 67 34.67 -23.57 -28.57
N GLU A 68 35.00 -24.85 -28.39
CA GLU A 68 34.38 -25.71 -27.38
C GLU A 68 34.59 -25.18 -25.96
N LYS A 69 35.76 -24.58 -25.68
CA LYS A 69 36.06 -23.97 -24.37
C LYS A 69 35.20 -22.74 -24.10
N ALA A 70 34.96 -21.91 -25.12
CA ALA A 70 34.10 -20.73 -24.99
C ALA A 70 32.66 -21.13 -24.66
N LEU A 71 32.10 -22.11 -25.38
CA LEU A 71 30.73 -22.60 -25.14
C LEU A 71 30.59 -23.30 -23.78
N TRP A 72 31.60 -24.07 -23.35
CA TRP A 72 31.54 -24.81 -22.09
C TRP A 72 31.43 -23.89 -20.86
N ASN A 73 32.08 -22.71 -20.91
CA ASN A 73 32.05 -21.71 -19.84
C ASN A 73 30.68 -21.02 -19.70
N VAL A 74 29.89 -20.97 -20.77
CA VAL A 74 28.59 -20.28 -20.81
C VAL A 74 27.38 -21.20 -20.91
N LYS A 75 27.59 -22.53 -20.89
CA LYS A 75 26.52 -23.54 -21.04
C LYS A 75 25.37 -23.34 -20.05
N ALA A 76 25.66 -23.01 -18.79
CA ALA A 76 24.65 -22.77 -17.76
C ALA A 76 23.80 -21.51 -18.03
N THR A 77 24.34 -20.56 -18.79
CA THR A 77 23.65 -19.34 -19.21
C THR A 77 22.77 -19.58 -20.43
N ILE A 78 23.15 -20.52 -21.31
CA ILE A 78 22.43 -20.86 -22.54
C ILE A 78 21.32 -21.90 -22.31
N GLU A 79 21.53 -22.83 -21.37
CA GLU A 79 20.61 -23.95 -21.04
C GLU A 79 19.14 -23.53 -20.82
N PRO A 80 18.82 -22.41 -20.12
CA PRO A 80 17.44 -21.95 -19.97
C PRO A 80 16.73 -21.63 -21.30
N ALA A 81 17.47 -21.14 -22.30
CA ALA A 81 16.92 -20.86 -23.63
C ALA A 81 16.64 -22.16 -24.40
N LEU A 82 17.55 -23.14 -24.33
CA LEU A 82 17.36 -24.46 -24.95
C LEU A 82 16.19 -25.24 -24.32
N ASP A 83 15.99 -25.12 -23.02
CA ASP A 83 14.86 -25.68 -22.30
C ASP A 83 13.53 -25.02 -22.67
N ALA A 84 13.54 -23.70 -22.88
CA ALA A 84 12.37 -22.98 -23.38
C ALA A 84 12.02 -23.43 -24.80
N ILE A 85 13.02 -23.56 -25.69
CA ILE A 85 12.81 -24.04 -27.07
C ILE A 85 12.30 -25.48 -27.08
N THR A 86 12.88 -26.38 -26.28
CA THR A 86 12.42 -27.78 -26.20
C THR A 86 10.97 -27.89 -25.70
N ARG A 87 10.56 -27.02 -24.77
CA ARG A 87 9.16 -26.96 -24.30
C ARG A 87 8.20 -26.41 -25.37
N ASN A 88 8.70 -25.54 -26.25
CA ASN A 88 7.92 -24.96 -27.34
C ASN A 88 7.82 -25.89 -28.57
N THR A 89 8.79 -26.79 -28.78
CA THR A 89 8.83 -27.72 -29.93
C THR A 89 8.19 -29.08 -29.66
N LYS A 90 8.03 -29.49 -28.39
CA LYS A 90 7.26 -30.70 -28.07
C LYS A 90 5.76 -30.40 -28.05
N PRO A 91 4.92 -31.08 -28.85
CA PRO A 91 3.48 -31.07 -28.61
C PRO A 91 3.20 -31.61 -27.20
N LEU A 92 2.26 -30.97 -26.49
CA LEU A 92 1.86 -31.27 -25.11
C LEU A 92 1.38 -32.73 -24.96
N ALA A 93 2.33 -33.66 -24.88
CA ALA A 93 2.10 -34.99 -24.35
C ALA A 93 2.29 -34.91 -22.83
N VAL A 94 1.18 -35.13 -22.12
CA VAL A 94 1.07 -35.28 -20.67
C VAL A 94 2.29 -36.02 -20.11
N ARG A 95 2.99 -35.39 -19.15
CA ARG A 95 4.00 -36.09 -18.33
C ARG A 95 3.75 -35.90 -16.83
N PRO A 96 3.83 -36.99 -16.05
CA PRO A 96 3.59 -37.00 -14.61
C PRO A 96 4.78 -36.42 -13.83
N ALA A 97 4.47 -35.96 -12.62
CA ALA A 97 5.39 -35.31 -11.69
C ALA A 97 6.55 -36.22 -11.23
N ILE A 98 7.76 -35.67 -11.19
CA ILE A 98 8.93 -36.27 -10.53
C ILE A 98 9.29 -35.44 -9.29
N ALA A 99 9.66 -36.20 -8.26
CA ALA A 99 9.89 -35.89 -6.86
C ALA A 99 10.93 -34.79 -6.54
N ALA A 100 10.80 -34.29 -5.31
CA ALA A 100 11.65 -33.32 -4.64
C ALA A 100 13.08 -33.85 -4.34
N PRO A 101 14.08 -32.96 -4.17
CA PRO A 101 15.47 -33.35 -3.95
C PRO A 101 15.78 -33.65 -2.47
N SER A 102 16.58 -34.70 -2.27
CA SER A 102 17.12 -35.15 -0.98
C SER A 102 18.26 -34.24 -0.48
N ARG A 103 18.31 -34.08 0.85
CA ARG A 103 19.34 -33.35 1.60
C ARG A 103 20.68 -34.08 1.62
N LYS A 104 21.75 -33.29 1.55
CA LYS A 104 23.15 -33.69 1.74
C LYS A 104 23.41 -34.17 3.17
N ASN A 105 24.20 -35.23 3.34
CA ASN A 105 25.01 -35.46 4.54
C ASN A 105 26.50 -35.57 4.12
N PRO A 106 27.45 -35.08 4.94
CA PRO A 106 28.87 -35.05 4.59
C PRO A 106 29.67 -36.23 5.16
N THR A 107 30.81 -36.47 4.50
CA THR A 107 32.10 -37.01 5.00
C THR A 107 32.21 -38.45 5.53
N SER A 108 33.07 -39.21 4.84
CA SER A 108 33.87 -40.36 5.28
C SER A 108 34.88 -39.94 6.39
N VAL A 109 35.52 -40.77 7.24
CA VAL A 109 36.25 -42.07 7.17
C VAL A 109 36.50 -42.53 8.66
N PRO A 110 37.34 -43.54 9.02
CA PRO A 110 37.32 -45.01 8.87
C PRO A 110 37.20 -45.78 10.23
N ARG A 111 37.02 -47.11 10.21
CA ARG A 111 37.95 -48.07 10.88
C ARG A 111 37.63 -49.56 10.63
N ARG A 112 38.71 -50.33 10.49
CA ARG A 112 38.83 -51.79 10.33
C ARG A 112 38.33 -52.56 11.57
N GLY A 113 37.86 -53.79 11.37
CA GLY A 113 37.80 -54.81 12.43
C GLY A 113 36.84 -55.98 12.13
N ARG A 114 37.38 -57.10 11.64
CA ARG A 114 36.82 -58.48 11.76
C ARG A 114 36.80 -58.91 13.26
N PRO A 115 36.32 -60.11 13.64
CA PRO A 115 35.24 -60.98 13.13
C PRO A 115 34.35 -61.56 14.28
N SER A 116 33.29 -62.34 13.98
CA SER A 116 33.04 -63.64 14.67
C SER A 116 31.72 -64.33 14.27
N LYS A 117 31.87 -65.65 14.08
CA LYS A 117 31.02 -66.83 14.39
C LYS A 117 29.50 -66.68 14.50
N GLN A 118 28.68 -67.41 13.73
CA GLN A 118 28.37 -68.87 13.73
C GLN A 118 27.37 -69.32 14.81
N LEU A 119 26.54 -70.29 14.37
CA LEU A 119 25.56 -71.17 15.05
C LEU A 119 24.11 -70.70 14.92
N SER A 120 23.11 -71.49 14.53
CA SER A 120 22.97 -72.90 14.06
C SER A 120 21.48 -73.03 13.68
N LYS A 121 21.08 -73.49 12.48
CA LYS A 121 20.75 -74.89 12.10
C LYS A 121 19.88 -75.66 13.09
N ASP A 122 18.69 -76.05 12.60
CA ASP A 122 18.06 -77.39 12.63
C ASP A 122 16.95 -77.35 11.54
N GLU A 123 16.55 -78.36 10.79
CA GLU A 123 17.02 -79.71 10.46
C GLU A 123 16.32 -80.11 9.14
N ARG A 124 16.87 -81.08 8.41
CA ARG A 124 16.43 -81.57 7.10
C ARG A 124 15.71 -82.91 7.22
N SER A 125 14.82 -83.21 6.27
CA SER A 125 14.64 -84.55 5.67
C SER A 125 13.97 -84.38 4.29
N GLU A 126 14.70 -84.36 3.19
CA GLU A 126 15.00 -85.51 2.29
C GLU A 126 13.78 -86.08 1.54
N GLY A 127 13.88 -86.16 0.20
CA GLY A 127 12.93 -86.94 -0.60
C GLY A 127 12.83 -86.62 -2.10
N ARG A 128 13.86 -87.01 -2.86
CA ARG A 128 13.86 -87.50 -4.26
C ARG A 128 13.09 -86.76 -5.39
N ARG A 129 13.86 -86.41 -6.42
CA ARG A 129 13.42 -86.09 -7.79
C ARG A 129 12.81 -87.33 -8.47
N GLY A 130 11.64 -87.15 -9.08
CA GLY A 130 11.06 -88.04 -10.10
C GLY A 130 10.47 -87.18 -11.21
N VAL A 131 10.89 -87.47 -12.44
CA VAL A 131 10.59 -86.77 -13.70
C VAL A 131 9.18 -87.11 -14.18
N ALA A 132 8.34 -86.11 -14.50
CA ALA A 132 7.28 -86.24 -15.52
C ALA A 132 6.63 -84.88 -15.89
N ASP A 133 6.77 -84.56 -17.17
CA ASP A 133 5.80 -83.97 -18.12
C ASP A 133 5.28 -82.50 -17.98
N PRO A 134 5.58 -81.62 -18.95
CA PRO A 134 5.17 -80.22 -18.97
C PRO A 134 3.80 -80.03 -19.61
N SER A 135 2.72 -80.37 -18.90
CA SER A 135 1.36 -80.20 -19.46
C SER A 135 0.28 -79.75 -18.47
N LYS A 136 0.63 -79.26 -17.26
CA LYS A 136 -0.33 -78.70 -16.29
C LYS A 136 0.17 -77.50 -15.45
N ARG A 137 0.84 -76.52 -16.08
CA ARG A 137 1.24 -75.25 -15.40
C ARG A 137 0.76 -73.96 -16.12
N LYS A 138 -0.46 -73.98 -16.66
CA LYS A 138 -1.16 -72.77 -17.14
C LYS A 138 -2.52 -72.52 -16.48
N ALA A 139 -2.77 -73.12 -15.31
CA ALA A 139 -4.02 -72.92 -14.58
C ALA A 139 -3.81 -72.86 -13.07
N ALA A 140 -2.94 -71.97 -12.58
CA ALA A 140 -2.82 -71.70 -11.13
C ALA A 140 -2.14 -70.35 -10.77
N MET A 141 -2.15 -69.35 -11.65
CA MET A 141 -1.72 -67.98 -11.31
C MET A 141 -2.68 -66.97 -11.95
N ASP A 142 -3.95 -67.03 -11.58
CA ASP A 142 -4.88 -65.93 -11.87
C ASP A 142 -6.09 -65.95 -10.93
N ARG A 143 -5.85 -65.59 -9.67
CA ARG A 143 -6.91 -65.17 -8.73
C ARG A 143 -6.37 -64.10 -7.78
N GLN A 144 -5.96 -62.95 -8.33
CA GLN A 144 -6.10 -61.71 -7.56
C GLN A 144 -7.60 -61.42 -7.49
N LYS A 145 -8.16 -61.47 -6.27
CA LYS A 145 -9.54 -61.03 -6.03
C LYS A 145 -9.71 -59.63 -6.63
N PRO A 146 -10.71 -59.39 -7.50
CA PRO A 146 -11.01 -58.03 -7.94
C PRO A 146 -11.29 -57.18 -6.70
N GLY A 147 -10.61 -56.05 -6.56
CA GLY A 147 -10.96 -55.07 -5.53
C GLY A 147 -12.46 -54.76 -5.60
N GLN A 148 -13.08 -54.55 -4.44
CA GLN A 148 -14.51 -54.22 -4.31
C GLN A 148 -14.86 -53.10 -5.30
N LYS A 149 -15.87 -53.32 -6.17
CA LYS A 149 -16.27 -52.31 -7.17
C LYS A 149 -16.55 -50.99 -6.45
N PRO A 150 -15.97 -49.87 -6.90
CA PRO A 150 -16.08 -48.62 -6.16
C PRO A 150 -17.54 -48.15 -6.17
N ARG A 151 -18.04 -47.77 -4.98
CA ARG A 151 -19.43 -47.34 -4.73
C ARG A 151 -19.90 -46.33 -5.77
N ALA A 152 -21.16 -46.46 -6.21
CA ALA A 152 -21.79 -45.55 -7.16
C ALA A 152 -21.84 -44.12 -6.60
N ILE A 153 -21.71 -43.13 -7.48
CA ILE A 153 -21.76 -41.70 -7.10
C ILE A 153 -23.22 -41.27 -7.19
N GLU A 154 -23.87 -41.12 -6.05
CA GLU A 154 -25.22 -40.54 -5.93
C GLU A 154 -25.10 -39.02 -5.81
N GLU A 155 -25.84 -38.20 -6.57
CA GLU A 155 -25.70 -36.73 -6.51
C GLU A 155 -26.10 -36.15 -5.13
N PHE A 156 -27.15 -36.70 -4.52
CA PHE A 156 -27.66 -36.31 -3.20
C PHE A 156 -27.83 -37.54 -2.30
N PRO A 157 -26.77 -37.98 -1.59
CA PRO A 157 -26.85 -39.15 -0.73
C PRO A 157 -27.80 -38.93 0.45
N GLU A 158 -28.62 -39.92 0.80
CA GLU A 158 -29.50 -39.81 1.97
C GLU A 158 -28.70 -39.78 3.29
N PRO A 159 -29.09 -38.94 4.26
CA PRO A 159 -28.42 -38.86 5.54
C PRO A 159 -28.72 -40.10 6.41
N LEU A 160 -27.68 -40.74 6.93
CA LEU A 160 -27.75 -41.87 7.88
C LEU A 160 -28.38 -41.46 9.22
N PHE A 161 -28.32 -40.18 9.57
CA PHE A 161 -28.97 -39.59 10.74
C PHE A 161 -29.36 -38.12 10.50
N GLN A 162 -30.43 -37.67 11.16
CA GLN A 162 -31.01 -36.34 10.94
C GLN A 162 -30.68 -35.32 12.05
N GLN A 163 -30.29 -35.78 13.23
CA GLN A 163 -29.95 -34.91 14.37
C GLN A 163 -28.43 -34.87 14.58
N TRP A 164 -27.88 -33.67 14.76
CA TRP A 164 -26.46 -33.48 15.08
C TRP A 164 -26.25 -32.23 15.94
N ILE A 165 -25.10 -32.16 16.61
CA ILE A 165 -24.63 -30.95 17.29
C ILE A 165 -23.75 -30.18 16.33
N GLU A 166 -24.02 -28.90 16.20
CA GLU A 166 -23.37 -28.02 15.22
C GLU A 166 -21.91 -27.73 15.61
N PRO A 167 -20.91 -28.19 14.82
CA PRO A 167 -19.50 -27.98 15.17
C PRO A 167 -19.05 -26.56 14.88
N THR A 168 -18.11 -26.04 15.68
CA THR A 168 -17.56 -24.69 15.50
C THR A 168 -16.47 -24.64 14.43
N SER A 169 -15.72 -25.73 14.23
CA SER A 169 -14.58 -25.74 13.30
C SER A 169 -14.89 -26.41 11.97
N PHE A 170 -14.25 -25.96 10.89
CA PHE A 170 -14.38 -26.57 9.57
C PHE A 170 -14.00 -28.06 9.53
N PRO A 171 -12.89 -28.52 10.13
CA PRO A 171 -12.52 -29.93 10.10
C PRO A 171 -13.59 -30.83 10.73
N GLU A 172 -14.12 -30.45 11.90
CA GLU A 172 -15.17 -31.20 12.59
C GLU A 172 -16.48 -31.19 11.81
N ALA A 173 -16.85 -30.04 11.21
CA ALA A 173 -18.04 -29.94 10.38
C ALA A 173 -17.96 -30.79 9.11
N LEU A 174 -16.79 -30.84 8.46
CA LEU A 174 -16.57 -31.68 7.28
C LEU A 174 -16.62 -33.16 7.66
N GLU A 175 -15.98 -33.54 8.77
CA GLU A 175 -16.02 -34.92 9.26
C GLU A 175 -17.44 -35.36 9.63
N LEU A 176 -18.20 -34.49 10.31
CA LEU A 176 -19.58 -34.75 10.67
C LEU A 176 -20.45 -35.04 9.45
N HIS A 177 -20.43 -34.16 8.44
CA HIS A 177 -21.29 -34.34 7.25
C HIS A 177 -20.83 -35.49 6.35
N MET A 178 -19.52 -35.75 6.28
CA MET A 178 -19.02 -36.97 5.62
C MET A 178 -19.53 -38.25 6.31
N ARG A 179 -19.49 -38.30 7.66
CA ARG A 179 -20.04 -39.41 8.43
C ARG A 179 -21.56 -39.53 8.26
N ARG A 180 -22.28 -38.40 8.26
CA ARG A 180 -23.72 -38.32 8.06
C ARG A 180 -24.17 -38.94 6.74
N HIS A 181 -23.38 -38.81 5.68
CA HIS A 181 -23.72 -39.35 4.36
C HIS A 181 -22.91 -40.61 3.99
N GLY A 182 -22.13 -41.17 4.92
CA GLY A 182 -21.33 -42.37 4.70
C GLY A 182 -20.22 -42.20 3.65
N ASP A 183 -19.73 -40.98 3.45
CA ASP A 183 -18.68 -40.66 2.50
C ASP A 183 -17.30 -40.82 3.15
N SER A 184 -16.42 -41.59 2.52
CA SER A 184 -14.97 -41.53 2.80
C SER A 184 -14.35 -40.36 2.06
N TYR A 185 -13.17 -39.86 2.48
CA TYR A 185 -12.50 -38.77 1.77
C TYR A 185 -12.20 -39.11 0.30
N TRP A 186 -11.99 -40.41 0.01
CA TRP A 186 -11.82 -40.94 -1.33
C TRP A 186 -13.11 -40.91 -2.15
N HIS A 187 -14.22 -41.34 -1.54
CA HIS A 187 -15.52 -41.33 -2.21
C HIS A 187 -15.98 -39.88 -2.47
N LEU A 188 -15.80 -39.00 -1.49
CA LEU A 188 -16.14 -37.59 -1.61
C LEU A 188 -15.32 -36.93 -2.74
N HIS A 189 -14.00 -37.13 -2.77
CA HIS A 189 -13.13 -36.58 -3.83
C HIS A 189 -13.64 -36.97 -5.22
N ARG A 190 -13.94 -38.25 -5.43
CA ARG A 190 -14.47 -38.77 -6.70
C ARG A 190 -15.84 -38.19 -7.05
N ALA A 191 -16.65 -37.84 -6.06
CA ALA A 191 -18.00 -37.32 -6.26
C ALA A 191 -18.05 -35.83 -6.61
N VAL A 192 -17.05 -35.03 -6.20
CA VAL A 192 -17.11 -33.56 -6.29
C VAL A 192 -16.05 -32.92 -7.19
N VAL A 193 -14.96 -33.63 -7.48
CA VAL A 193 -13.88 -33.16 -8.36
C VAL A 193 -14.14 -33.65 -9.78
N ARG A 194 -14.14 -32.74 -10.76
CA ARG A 194 -14.36 -33.07 -12.17
C ARG A 194 -13.06 -33.60 -12.82
N ASP A 195 -13.19 -34.29 -13.96
CA ASP A 195 -12.04 -34.93 -14.64
C ASP A 195 -11.02 -33.91 -15.19
N ASP A 196 -11.43 -32.65 -15.41
CA ASP A 196 -10.60 -31.53 -15.87
C ASP A 196 -9.93 -30.75 -14.72
N GLU A 197 -10.18 -31.13 -13.46
CA GLU A 197 -9.71 -30.41 -12.27
C GLU A 197 -8.52 -31.08 -11.58
N ASN A 198 -7.47 -30.29 -11.35
CA ASN A 198 -6.24 -30.75 -10.68
C ASN A 198 -6.31 -30.56 -9.15
N LEU A 199 -7.36 -31.06 -8.48
CA LEU A 199 -7.38 -31.13 -7.00
C LEU A 199 -6.78 -32.46 -6.53
N ASP A 200 -5.64 -32.41 -5.83
CA ASP A 200 -4.98 -33.61 -5.33
C ASP A 200 -5.90 -34.41 -4.38
N ARG A 201 -5.86 -35.74 -4.50
CA ARG A 201 -6.68 -36.70 -3.75
C ARG A 201 -6.43 -36.63 -2.24
N SER A 202 -5.26 -36.16 -1.82
CA SER A 202 -4.91 -35.96 -0.40
C SER A 202 -5.52 -34.69 0.21
N THR A 203 -6.07 -33.78 -0.60
CA THR A 203 -6.50 -32.45 -0.16
C THR A 203 -7.62 -32.51 0.88
N ILE A 204 -8.67 -33.30 0.62
CA ILE A 204 -9.80 -33.50 1.57
C ILE A 204 -9.32 -34.13 2.87
N ARG A 205 -8.35 -35.06 2.80
CA ARG A 205 -7.73 -35.64 4.00
C ARG A 205 -7.00 -34.59 4.83
N HIS A 206 -6.24 -33.69 4.19
CA HIS A 206 -5.57 -32.61 4.89
C HIS A 206 -6.54 -31.58 5.50
N TRP A 207 -7.71 -31.39 4.90
CA TRP A 207 -8.81 -30.57 5.42
C TRP A 207 -9.42 -31.18 6.69
N LEU A 208 -9.71 -32.49 6.67
CA LEU A 208 -10.17 -33.23 7.86
C LEU A 208 -9.17 -33.18 9.01
N GLN A 209 -7.87 -33.21 8.72
CA GLN A 209 -6.81 -33.13 9.73
C GLN A 209 -6.52 -31.71 10.21
N GLY A 210 -7.15 -30.67 9.65
CA GLY A 210 -6.87 -29.26 9.95
C GLY A 210 -5.48 -28.75 9.49
N SER A 211 -4.64 -29.60 8.91
CA SER A 211 -3.29 -29.25 8.43
C SER A 211 -3.29 -28.29 7.23
N LYS A 212 -4.35 -28.32 6.42
CA LYS A 212 -4.61 -27.37 5.33
C LYS A 212 -6.07 -26.95 5.39
N ALA A 213 -6.38 -25.79 4.82
CA ALA A 213 -7.74 -25.31 4.61
C ALA A 213 -7.91 -24.92 3.13
N PRO A 214 -9.13 -24.99 2.58
CA PRO A 214 -9.51 -24.42 1.27
C PRO A 214 -9.01 -22.98 1.12
N ARG A 215 -8.37 -22.64 -0.02
CA ARG A 215 -7.73 -21.32 -0.26
C ARG A 215 -7.84 -20.78 -1.68
N SER A 216 -8.01 -21.63 -2.69
CA SER A 216 -8.14 -21.19 -4.09
C SER A 216 -9.60 -21.06 -4.49
N ALA A 217 -9.87 -20.28 -5.54
CA ALA A 217 -11.20 -20.22 -6.16
C ALA A 217 -11.71 -21.64 -6.50
N ALA A 218 -10.85 -22.50 -7.05
CA ALA A 218 -11.16 -23.91 -7.30
C ALA A 218 -11.46 -24.71 -6.01
N SER A 219 -10.79 -24.42 -4.89
CA SER A 219 -11.09 -25.09 -3.61
C SER A 219 -12.44 -24.64 -3.05
N MET A 220 -12.81 -23.38 -3.23
CA MET A 220 -14.13 -22.84 -2.82
C MET A 220 -15.24 -23.42 -3.69
N GLU A 221 -14.98 -23.61 -4.99
CA GLU A 221 -15.92 -24.30 -5.88
C GLU A 221 -16.17 -25.75 -5.44
N VAL A 222 -15.11 -26.47 -5.04
CA VAL A 222 -15.24 -27.82 -4.47
C VAL A 222 -16.06 -27.80 -3.17
N LEU A 223 -15.86 -26.81 -2.28
CA LEU A 223 -16.71 -26.68 -1.08
C LEU A 223 -18.19 -26.47 -1.44
N ALA A 224 -18.50 -25.56 -2.37
CA ALA A 224 -19.87 -25.31 -2.79
C ALA A 224 -20.55 -26.58 -3.36
N ARG A 225 -19.78 -27.44 -4.05
CA ARG A 225 -20.28 -28.75 -4.51
C ARG A 225 -20.52 -29.72 -3.36
N ILE A 226 -19.66 -29.74 -2.34
CA ILE A 226 -19.88 -30.55 -1.13
C ILE A 226 -21.13 -30.05 -0.38
N GLU A 227 -21.31 -28.73 -0.25
CA GLU A 227 -22.51 -28.13 0.36
C GLU A 227 -23.78 -28.53 -0.39
N ARG A 228 -23.76 -28.41 -1.73
CA ARG A 228 -24.88 -28.85 -2.59
C ARG A 228 -25.17 -30.34 -2.43
N ARG A 229 -24.14 -31.20 -2.46
CA ARG A 229 -24.26 -32.66 -2.29
C ARG A 229 -24.97 -33.00 -0.98
N TYR A 230 -24.59 -32.33 0.12
CA TYR A 230 -25.15 -32.57 1.45
C TYR A 230 -26.39 -31.73 1.78
N ARG A 231 -26.90 -30.94 0.83
CA ARG A 231 -28.04 -30.02 0.99
C ARG A 231 -27.87 -29.07 2.18
N LEU A 232 -26.65 -28.57 2.36
CA LEU A 232 -26.32 -27.57 3.38
C LEU A 232 -26.61 -26.17 2.83
N PRO A 233 -26.85 -25.17 3.71
CA PRO A 233 -26.91 -23.77 3.29
C PRO A 233 -25.63 -23.38 2.55
N ALA A 234 -25.76 -22.51 1.54
CA ALA A 234 -24.60 -21.96 0.85
C ALA A 234 -23.65 -21.28 1.84
N GLU A 235 -22.34 -21.46 1.64
CA GLU A 235 -21.27 -20.92 2.50
C GLU A 235 -21.18 -21.53 3.91
N TYR A 236 -21.91 -22.62 4.20
CA TYR A 236 -21.86 -23.31 5.49
C TYR A 236 -20.43 -23.69 5.91
N PHE A 237 -19.64 -24.31 5.03
CA PHE A 237 -18.26 -24.68 5.37
C PHE A 237 -17.34 -23.48 5.38
N LYS A 238 -17.58 -22.51 4.48
CA LYS A 238 -16.80 -21.27 4.41
C LYS A 238 -16.89 -20.48 5.71
N ALA A 239 -18.08 -20.38 6.31
CA ALA A 239 -18.31 -19.72 7.60
C ALA A 239 -17.51 -20.37 8.75
N LYS A 240 -17.07 -21.63 8.60
CA LYS A 240 -16.29 -22.35 9.62
C LYS A 240 -14.79 -22.40 9.31
N LEU A 241 -14.35 -21.81 8.19
CA LEU A 241 -12.94 -21.80 7.81
C LEU A 241 -12.13 -20.93 8.80
N PRO A 242 -10.91 -21.35 9.16
CA PRO A 242 -10.04 -20.59 10.06
C PRO A 242 -9.57 -19.25 9.47
N HIS A 243 -9.85 -18.98 8.20
CA HIS A 243 -9.46 -17.76 7.52
C HIS A 243 -10.53 -17.36 6.49
N GLN A 244 -11.74 -17.04 6.94
CA GLN A 244 -12.84 -16.51 6.11
C GLN A 244 -12.41 -15.33 5.22
N THR A 245 -11.35 -14.64 5.62
CA THR A 245 -10.98 -13.34 5.08
C THR A 245 -9.85 -13.38 4.07
N ARG A 246 -9.13 -14.49 3.91
CA ARG A 246 -8.04 -14.50 2.94
C ARG A 246 -8.62 -14.47 1.53
N SER A 247 -8.18 -13.49 0.75
CA SER A 247 -8.43 -13.45 -0.69
C SER A 247 -8.17 -14.81 -1.33
N THR A 248 -9.17 -15.33 -2.03
CA THR A 248 -9.06 -16.53 -2.85
C THR A 248 -7.95 -16.34 -3.89
N THR A 249 -7.06 -17.32 -3.98
CA THR A 249 -6.02 -17.32 -5.01
C THR A 249 -6.52 -18.00 -6.28
N GLY A 250 -6.09 -17.54 -7.46
CA GLY A 250 -6.42 -18.18 -8.74
C GLY A 250 -7.57 -17.54 -9.51
N HIS A 251 -7.91 -16.27 -9.23
CA HIS A 251 -8.77 -15.49 -10.13
C HIS A 251 -8.15 -15.42 -11.53
N MET A 252 -8.93 -15.77 -12.55
CA MET A 252 -8.55 -15.67 -13.95
C MET A 252 -8.72 -14.22 -14.38
N LEU A 253 -7.60 -13.51 -14.48
CA LEU A 253 -7.53 -12.10 -14.85
C LEU A 253 -6.56 -11.96 -16.02
N GLU A 254 -7.11 -11.80 -17.22
CA GLU A 254 -6.37 -11.55 -18.46
C GLU A 254 -5.72 -10.16 -18.40
N ASP A 255 -4.49 -10.04 -18.93
CA ASP A 255 -3.76 -8.77 -19.12
C ASP A 255 -3.55 -7.85 -17.88
N ILE A 256 -3.67 -8.38 -16.66
CA ILE A 256 -3.46 -7.61 -15.42
C ILE A 256 -2.12 -7.94 -14.75
N SER A 257 -1.39 -6.90 -14.33
CA SER A 257 -0.10 -7.04 -13.64
C SER A 257 -0.21 -7.81 -12.31
N ALA A 258 0.85 -8.49 -11.88
CA ALA A 258 0.86 -9.21 -10.61
C ALA A 258 0.68 -8.29 -9.38
N ALA A 259 1.02 -7.00 -9.49
CA ALA A 259 0.80 -6.02 -8.42
C ALA A 259 -0.68 -5.62 -8.31
N GLU A 260 -1.32 -5.33 -9.45
CA GLU A 260 -2.74 -5.00 -9.50
C GLU A 260 -3.60 -6.20 -9.12
N ARG A 261 -3.27 -7.40 -9.61
CA ARG A 261 -3.94 -8.65 -9.21
C ARG A 261 -3.99 -8.83 -7.69
N ARG A 262 -2.89 -8.53 -6.98
CA ARG A 262 -2.85 -8.61 -5.51
C ARG A 262 -3.75 -7.59 -4.82
N ARG A 263 -3.90 -6.39 -5.39
CA ARG A 263 -4.81 -5.36 -4.86
C ARG A 263 -6.27 -5.73 -5.09
N LEU A 264 -6.59 -6.24 -6.28
CA LEU A 264 -7.95 -6.62 -6.65
C LEU A 264 -8.44 -7.86 -5.89
N ALA A 265 -7.58 -8.86 -5.68
CA ALA A 265 -8.01 -10.18 -5.24
C ALA A 265 -8.77 -10.18 -3.89
N TRP A 266 -8.55 -9.21 -3.00
CA TRP A 266 -9.36 -9.09 -1.77
C TRP A 266 -10.80 -8.66 -2.05
N HIS A 267 -11.04 -7.93 -3.12
CA HIS A 267 -12.33 -7.31 -3.43
C HIS A 267 -13.13 -8.08 -4.48
N LEU A 268 -12.59 -9.20 -4.99
CA LEU A 268 -13.30 -10.10 -5.87
C LEU A 268 -14.07 -11.15 -5.07
N PRO A 269 -15.25 -11.58 -5.54
CA PRO A 269 -16.00 -12.67 -4.92
C PRO A 269 -15.36 -14.02 -5.23
N ASP A 270 -15.63 -15.02 -4.38
CA ASP A 270 -15.00 -16.35 -4.51
C ASP A 270 -15.42 -17.07 -5.79
N ASP A 271 -16.65 -16.81 -6.26
CA ASP A 271 -17.25 -17.35 -7.49
C ASP A 271 -16.91 -16.53 -8.74
N PHE A 272 -16.03 -15.53 -8.65
CA PHE A 272 -15.72 -14.58 -9.73
C PHE A 272 -15.48 -15.25 -11.09
N ASN A 273 -14.70 -16.34 -11.12
CA ASN A 273 -14.36 -17.06 -12.35
C ASN A 273 -15.56 -17.74 -13.02
N MET A 274 -16.64 -18.01 -12.28
CA MET A 274 -17.86 -18.68 -12.75
C MET A 274 -18.91 -17.70 -13.26
N ARG A 275 -18.74 -16.40 -12.98
CA ARG A 275 -19.64 -15.35 -13.45
C ARG A 275 -19.46 -15.10 -14.94
N SER A 276 -20.49 -14.56 -15.58
CA SER A 276 -20.41 -14.13 -16.98
C SER A 276 -19.30 -13.08 -17.16
N ARG A 277 -18.74 -12.99 -18.38
CA ARG A 277 -17.70 -11.98 -18.68
C ARG A 277 -18.16 -10.56 -18.39
N GLU A 278 -19.41 -10.25 -18.72
CA GLU A 278 -20.04 -8.95 -18.42
C GLU A 278 -20.03 -8.65 -16.92
N SER A 279 -20.44 -9.61 -16.08
CA SER A 279 -20.42 -9.43 -14.62
C SER A 279 -18.99 -9.34 -14.07
N GLN A 280 -18.03 -10.06 -14.65
CA GLN A 280 -16.62 -9.92 -14.27
C GLN A 280 -16.07 -8.52 -14.57
N GLU A 281 -16.38 -7.97 -15.74
CA GLU A 281 -15.99 -6.62 -16.16
C GLU A 281 -16.64 -5.56 -15.27
N GLU A 282 -17.93 -5.68 -14.98
CA GLU A 282 -18.67 -4.81 -14.07
C GLU A 282 -18.03 -4.78 -12.67
N ILE A 283 -17.74 -5.95 -12.09
CA ILE A 283 -17.09 -6.06 -10.78
C ILE A 283 -15.69 -5.41 -10.81
N LEU A 284 -14.90 -5.68 -11.85
CA LEU A 284 -13.56 -5.11 -11.98
C LEU A 284 -13.58 -3.60 -12.13
N GLU A 285 -14.50 -3.06 -12.92
CA GLU A 285 -14.70 -1.63 -13.06
C GLU A 285 -15.12 -1.01 -11.72
N TRP A 286 -16.11 -1.59 -11.04
CA TRP A 286 -16.59 -1.10 -9.76
C TRP A 286 -15.48 -1.11 -8.70
N VAL A 287 -14.72 -2.19 -8.57
CA VAL A 287 -13.59 -2.29 -7.62
C VAL A 287 -12.52 -1.24 -7.93
N ARG A 288 -12.14 -1.08 -9.21
CA ARG A 288 -11.16 -0.07 -9.62
C ARG A 288 -11.66 1.34 -9.32
N ARG A 289 -12.92 1.62 -9.64
CA ARG A 289 -13.56 2.93 -9.50
C ARG A 289 -13.75 3.30 -8.03
N VAL A 290 -14.42 2.46 -7.24
CA VAL A 290 -14.86 2.77 -5.87
C VAL A 290 -13.77 2.46 -4.85
N ILE A 291 -13.16 1.27 -4.91
CA ILE A 291 -12.22 0.82 -3.87
C ILE A 291 -10.80 1.30 -4.14
N ILE A 292 -10.26 1.07 -5.34
CA ILE A 292 -8.84 1.37 -5.59
C ILE A 292 -8.64 2.88 -5.78
N ASN A 293 -9.33 3.44 -6.78
CA ASN A 293 -9.21 4.86 -7.10
C ASN A 293 -10.04 5.71 -6.13
N GLY A 294 -11.24 5.26 -5.77
CA GLY A 294 -12.27 6.12 -5.18
C GLY A 294 -12.56 7.31 -6.09
N SER A 295 -12.67 7.05 -7.39
CA SER A 295 -12.56 8.06 -8.43
C SER A 295 -13.76 8.98 -8.43
N THR A 296 -13.52 10.16 -7.90
CA THR A 296 -14.16 11.39 -8.34
C THR A 296 -13.44 11.89 -9.59
N ASP A 297 -14.08 12.73 -10.39
CA ASP A 297 -13.45 13.37 -11.57
C ASP A 297 -12.13 14.05 -11.22
N TYR A 298 -12.05 14.59 -10.01
CA TYR A 298 -10.84 15.17 -9.45
C TYR A 298 -9.70 14.15 -9.26
N ARG A 299 -9.95 12.94 -8.75
CA ARG A 299 -8.87 11.94 -8.60
C ARG A 299 -8.34 11.45 -9.95
N ARG A 300 -9.19 11.45 -10.98
CA ARG A 300 -8.76 11.18 -12.36
C ARG A 300 -7.88 12.31 -12.89
N TYR A 301 -8.26 13.57 -12.66
CA TYR A 301 -7.41 14.73 -12.92
C TYR A 301 -6.10 14.65 -12.14
N GLN A 302 -6.13 14.32 -10.84
CA GLN A 302 -4.95 14.20 -10.00
C GLN A 302 -3.98 13.14 -10.54
N ALA A 303 -4.47 11.94 -10.84
CA ALA A 303 -3.65 10.88 -11.40
C ALA A 303 -3.10 11.22 -12.80
N ALA A 304 -3.80 12.06 -13.58
CA ALA A 304 -3.35 12.53 -14.89
C ALA A 304 -2.29 13.64 -14.77
N ALA A 305 -2.49 14.60 -13.88
CA ALA A 305 -1.54 15.67 -13.60
C ALA A 305 -0.27 15.13 -12.91
N MET A 306 -0.35 14.07 -12.09
CA MET A 306 0.85 13.39 -11.52
C MET A 306 1.78 12.80 -12.59
N LYS A 307 1.27 12.59 -13.81
CA LYS A 307 2.09 12.14 -14.95
C LYS A 307 2.83 13.31 -15.62
N GLN A 308 2.40 14.54 -15.41
CA GLN A 308 2.95 15.75 -16.03
C GLN A 308 3.83 16.51 -15.03
N ARG A 309 5.13 16.23 -15.09
CA ARG A 309 6.04 16.54 -13.99
C ARG A 309 6.87 17.80 -14.29
N TYR A 310 6.82 18.79 -13.40
CA TYR A 310 7.67 19.99 -13.45
C TYR A 310 7.97 20.46 -12.03
N ALA A 311 9.23 20.39 -11.63
CA ALA A 311 9.69 21.07 -10.42
C ALA A 311 11.19 21.31 -10.58
N ILE A 312 11.69 22.32 -9.89
CA ILE A 312 13.11 22.48 -9.64
C ILE A 312 13.42 21.93 -8.25
N ARG A 313 14.40 21.01 -8.19
CA ARG A 313 14.91 20.47 -6.93
C ARG A 313 16.03 21.35 -6.42
N PHE A 314 16.14 21.47 -5.10
CA PHE A 314 17.22 22.19 -4.44
C PHE A 314 18.13 21.18 -3.70
N PRO A 315 19.19 20.66 -4.35
CA PRO A 315 20.09 19.69 -3.72
C PRO A 315 20.79 20.30 -2.50
N GLY A 316 20.94 19.53 -1.42
CA GLY A 316 21.66 19.95 -0.22
C GLY A 316 20.86 20.75 0.82
N ILE A 317 19.59 21.08 0.57
CA ILE A 317 18.70 21.81 1.50
C ILE A 317 17.77 20.84 2.28
N ALA A 318 18.09 19.54 2.32
CA ALA A 318 17.22 18.52 2.88
C ALA A 318 17.20 18.54 4.43
N TYR A 319 16.11 19.04 5.02
CA TYR A 319 15.71 18.69 6.38
C TYR A 319 14.85 17.41 6.32
N GLY A 320 15.33 16.31 6.90
CA GLY A 320 14.53 15.10 7.14
C GLY A 320 14.25 14.18 5.94
N GLN A 321 15.08 14.18 4.90
CA GLN A 321 15.07 13.13 3.87
C GLN A 321 16.40 12.37 3.89
N SER A 322 16.39 11.16 4.44
CA SER A 322 17.49 10.20 4.34
C SER A 322 17.80 9.90 2.86
N GLU A 323 19.08 9.94 2.50
CA GLU A 323 19.63 9.80 1.13
C GLU A 323 19.42 8.43 0.45
N THR A 324 18.54 7.56 0.96
CA THR A 324 18.42 6.16 0.53
C THR A 324 17.06 5.72 -0.02
N THR A 325 16.21 6.64 -0.49
CA THR A 325 14.96 6.29 -1.19
C THR A 325 14.87 6.93 -2.56
N LYS A 326 15.67 6.41 -3.50
CA LYS A 326 15.24 6.37 -4.91
C LYS A 326 14.03 5.43 -4.96
N GLU A 327 12.90 5.90 -5.50
CA GLU A 327 11.62 5.19 -5.64
C GLU A 327 10.73 5.12 -4.39
N SER A 328 10.19 6.24 -3.89
CA SER A 328 8.93 6.27 -3.10
C SER A 328 8.56 7.69 -2.63
N CYS A 329 7.87 8.45 -3.47
CA CYS A 329 7.26 9.73 -3.06
C CYS A 329 5.75 9.71 -3.35
N GLN A 330 4.94 9.45 -2.33
CA GLN A 330 3.48 9.51 -2.36
C GLN A 330 2.97 10.16 -1.07
N ASP A 331 2.48 11.39 -1.09
CA ASP A 331 1.71 12.04 0.00
C ASP A 331 2.49 12.61 1.20
N ARG A 332 3.08 13.81 1.01
CA ARG A 332 3.58 14.67 2.10
C ARG A 332 2.75 15.95 2.36
N TYR A 333 2.39 16.01 3.63
CA TYR A 333 1.98 16.95 4.67
C TYR A 333 0.89 18.00 4.46
N GLU A 334 -0.18 17.77 5.25
CA GLU A 334 -1.12 18.74 5.82
C GLU A 334 -0.40 19.80 6.68
N ARG A 335 -0.41 21.05 6.20
CA ARG A 335 -0.35 22.32 6.95
C ARG A 335 -0.64 23.41 5.90
N TYR A 336 -1.74 24.15 5.88
CA TYR A 336 -2.28 25.02 6.92
C TYR A 336 -3.81 24.90 6.95
N ASP A 337 -4.37 24.50 8.09
CA ASP A 337 -5.66 25.08 8.51
C ASP A 337 -5.55 26.62 8.64
N ASP A 338 -5.87 27.31 7.53
CA ASP A 338 -6.73 28.50 7.43
C ASP A 338 -7.61 28.22 6.19
N ASP A 339 -8.89 28.39 6.35
CA ASP A 339 -9.92 27.68 5.60
C ASP A 339 -10.16 28.25 4.19
N GLY A 340 -9.49 27.61 3.24
CA GLY A 340 -9.79 27.60 1.82
C GLY A 340 -9.05 26.41 1.26
N ALA A 341 -9.77 25.43 0.70
CA ALA A 341 -9.20 24.18 0.23
C ALA A 341 -7.88 24.36 -0.56
N SER A 342 -6.74 24.11 0.10
CA SER A 342 -5.41 24.06 -0.53
C SER A 342 -5.14 22.61 -0.92
N PHE A 343 -5.74 22.26 -2.05
CA PHE A 343 -5.49 21.08 -2.84
C PHE A 343 -4.00 20.83 -3.03
N THR A 344 -3.57 19.60 -2.74
CA THR A 344 -2.29 19.07 -3.21
C THR A 344 -2.23 19.27 -4.72
N ASP A 345 -1.23 20.01 -5.18
CA ASP A 345 -0.99 20.18 -6.61
C ASP A 345 -0.66 18.82 -7.22
N PRO A 346 -1.50 18.33 -8.14
CA PRO A 346 -1.34 16.99 -8.68
C PRO A 346 -0.08 16.83 -9.53
N ASP A 347 0.70 17.86 -9.83
CA ASP A 347 1.89 17.77 -10.69
C ASP A 347 3.18 17.25 -9.98
N LEU A 348 3.05 16.75 -8.75
CA LEU A 348 4.16 16.31 -7.91
C LEU A 348 4.67 14.90 -8.27
N MET A 349 5.80 14.88 -8.99
CA MET A 349 7.00 14.03 -8.81
C MET A 349 7.55 13.32 -10.08
N SER A 350 8.83 13.64 -10.36
CA SER A 350 9.88 13.01 -11.21
C SER A 350 10.00 13.33 -12.72
N GLY A 351 9.99 14.62 -13.06
CA GLY A 351 10.54 15.18 -14.31
C GLY A 351 11.41 16.39 -13.94
N VAL A 352 12.08 16.27 -12.79
CA VAL A 352 12.60 17.35 -11.96
C VAL A 352 14.02 17.67 -12.38
N ILE A 353 14.31 18.95 -12.59
CA ILE A 353 15.64 19.44 -12.93
C ILE A 353 16.27 20.03 -11.67
N ASP A 354 17.58 19.87 -11.51
CA ASP A 354 18.29 20.48 -10.39
C ASP A 354 18.38 22.01 -10.54
N ALA A 355 18.23 22.70 -9.41
CA ALA A 355 18.37 24.14 -9.34
C ALA A 355 19.78 24.52 -9.81
N PRO A 356 19.92 25.56 -10.65
CA PRO A 356 21.21 26.18 -10.90
C PRO A 356 21.89 26.54 -9.57
N PRO A 357 23.23 26.42 -9.45
CA PRO A 357 23.95 26.67 -8.21
C PRO A 357 23.58 28.00 -7.55
N ALA A 358 23.42 29.03 -8.38
CA ALA A 358 23.12 30.37 -7.92
C ALA A 358 21.67 30.52 -7.41
N LEU A 359 20.69 29.80 -7.97
CA LEU A 359 19.31 29.73 -7.44
C LEU A 359 19.27 28.87 -6.15
N ALA A 360 20.09 27.82 -6.10
CA ALA A 360 20.21 26.98 -4.91
C ALA A 360 20.77 27.74 -3.69
N MET A 361 21.77 28.60 -3.91
CA MET A 361 22.27 29.49 -2.86
C MET A 361 21.20 30.45 -2.34
N GLU A 362 20.42 31.09 -3.23
CA GLU A 362 19.33 31.99 -2.82
C GLU A 362 18.29 31.27 -1.96
N MET A 363 17.92 30.03 -2.33
CA MET A 363 17.03 29.21 -1.50
C MET A 363 17.65 28.88 -0.13
N ALA A 364 18.93 28.53 -0.10
CA ALA A 364 19.62 28.21 1.15
C ALA A 364 19.68 29.42 2.09
N GLU A 365 19.90 30.62 1.54
CA GLU A 365 19.88 31.88 2.29
C GLU A 365 18.50 32.21 2.84
N LEU A 366 17.44 32.04 2.04
CA LEU A 366 16.06 32.22 2.50
C LEU A 366 15.73 31.25 3.63
N ILE A 367 16.10 29.98 3.50
CA ILE A 367 15.86 28.97 4.53
C ILE A 367 16.63 29.33 5.79
N ARG A 368 17.93 29.64 5.69
CA ARG A 368 18.72 30.12 6.83
C ARG A 368 18.08 31.32 7.51
N PHE A 369 17.59 32.30 6.74
CA PHE A 369 16.89 33.46 7.27
C PHE A 369 15.61 33.05 8.01
N LYS A 370 14.79 32.15 7.47
CA LYS A 370 13.51 31.76 8.06
C LYS A 370 13.60 30.72 9.18
N THR A 371 14.69 29.97 9.29
CA THR A 371 14.85 28.91 10.31
C THR A 371 15.83 29.26 11.43
N ALA A 372 16.69 30.29 11.27
CA ALA A 372 17.65 30.68 12.31
C ALA A 372 16.97 31.00 13.64
N THR A 373 17.60 30.64 14.76
CA THR A 373 17.08 30.96 16.11
C THR A 373 17.01 32.47 16.33
N LEU A 374 18.08 33.18 16.01
CA LEU A 374 18.19 34.63 16.08
C LEU A 374 18.33 35.21 14.68
N THR A 375 17.68 36.34 14.44
CA THR A 375 17.84 37.08 13.18
C THR A 375 19.25 37.65 13.09
N ALA A 376 19.89 37.56 11.92
CA ALA A 376 21.23 38.12 11.73
C ALA A 376 21.24 39.65 11.91
N PHE A 377 22.37 40.20 12.34
CA PHE A 377 22.54 41.64 12.52
C PHE A 377 22.22 42.41 11.23
N GLY A 378 21.45 43.50 11.35
CA GLY A 378 21.00 44.32 10.23
C GLY A 378 19.78 43.77 9.48
N LEU A 379 19.30 42.57 9.79
CA LEU A 379 18.07 42.02 9.23
C LEU A 379 16.92 42.04 10.26
N GLN A 380 15.70 42.22 9.78
CA GLN A 380 14.48 42.03 10.56
C GLN A 380 13.67 40.88 9.97
N ARG A 381 13.01 40.11 10.83
CA ARG A 381 12.26 38.93 10.43
C ARG A 381 10.92 38.87 11.14
N ASN A 382 9.87 38.62 10.35
CA ASN A 382 8.58 38.22 10.87
C ASN A 382 8.36 36.71 10.67
N GLY A 383 8.04 36.04 11.77
CA GLY A 383 7.78 34.60 11.83
C GLY A 383 9.03 33.74 11.64
N VAL A 384 8.99 32.54 12.23
CA VAL A 384 10.03 31.50 12.08
C VAL A 384 9.38 30.28 11.45
N TRP A 385 10.04 29.70 10.44
CA TRP A 385 9.62 28.44 9.86
C TRP A 385 10.19 27.30 10.68
N ASP A 386 9.34 26.33 11.04
CA ASP A 386 9.82 25.02 11.46
C ASP A 386 10.25 24.18 10.25
N GLU A 387 10.86 23.03 10.49
CA GLU A 387 11.41 22.16 9.44
C GLU A 387 10.35 21.75 8.40
N GLU A 388 9.12 21.51 8.84
CA GLU A 388 8.02 21.08 7.98
C GLU A 388 7.52 22.24 7.10
N THR A 389 7.38 23.43 7.69
CA THR A 389 7.06 24.65 6.94
C THR A 389 8.16 24.96 5.94
N ALA A 390 9.43 24.85 6.34
CA ALA A 390 10.57 25.07 5.46
C ALA A 390 10.54 24.10 4.26
N SER A 391 10.38 22.79 4.51
CA SER A 391 10.25 21.78 3.45
C SER A 391 9.10 22.11 2.49
N GLN A 392 7.93 22.48 3.02
CA GLN A 392 6.79 22.86 2.19
C GLN A 392 7.09 24.09 1.32
N LYS A 393 7.71 25.14 1.88
CA LYS A 393 8.03 26.35 1.10
C LYS A 393 9.07 26.07 0.01
N VAL A 394 10.05 25.20 0.28
CA VAL A 394 10.99 24.72 -0.76
C VAL A 394 10.25 24.02 -1.89
N GLU A 395 9.30 23.15 -1.59
CA GLU A 395 8.49 22.44 -2.60
C GLU A 395 7.63 23.40 -3.43
N HIS A 396 6.93 24.33 -2.77
CA HIS A 396 6.05 25.31 -3.42
C HIS A 396 6.83 26.22 -4.38
N LEU A 397 7.97 26.76 -3.93
CA LEU A 397 8.84 27.59 -4.75
C LEU A 397 9.50 26.76 -5.86
N GLY A 398 9.85 25.49 -5.59
CA GLY A 398 10.35 24.55 -6.60
C GLY A 398 9.35 24.29 -7.73
N LEU A 399 8.05 24.17 -7.43
CA LEU A 399 6.99 24.05 -8.45
C LEU A 399 6.86 25.33 -9.28
N MET A 400 6.89 26.50 -8.62
CA MET A 400 6.78 27.79 -9.29
C MET A 400 7.95 28.02 -10.28
N PHE A 401 9.18 27.82 -9.83
CA PHE A 401 10.34 27.91 -10.73
C PHE A 401 10.35 26.79 -11.77
N GLY A 402 9.84 25.61 -11.43
CA GLY A 402 9.65 24.52 -12.40
C GLY A 402 8.69 24.88 -13.52
N ALA A 403 7.61 25.62 -13.23
CA ALA A 403 6.66 26.09 -14.23
C ALA A 403 7.30 27.14 -15.16
N LEU A 404 8.11 28.05 -14.61
CA LEU A 404 8.88 29.02 -15.41
C LEU A 404 9.89 28.32 -16.33
N ALA A 405 10.59 27.29 -15.84
CA ALA A 405 11.62 26.58 -16.58
C ALA A 405 11.06 25.62 -17.67
N ALA A 406 9.88 25.05 -17.44
CA ALA A 406 9.33 24.03 -18.32
C ALA A 406 9.03 24.58 -19.74
N HIS A 407 9.24 23.76 -20.76
CA HIS A 407 9.11 24.18 -22.16
C HIS A 407 7.64 24.50 -22.55
N PRO A 408 7.37 25.57 -23.34
CA PRO A 408 6.01 25.96 -23.74
C PRO A 408 5.26 24.91 -24.55
N GLN A 409 5.96 24.15 -25.38
CA GLN A 409 5.38 23.07 -26.19
C GLN A 409 5.41 21.70 -25.47
N GLY A 410 5.95 21.64 -24.25
CA GLY A 410 5.98 20.41 -23.45
C GLY A 410 4.61 20.08 -22.85
N PRO A 411 4.46 18.90 -22.22
CA PRO A 411 3.21 18.49 -21.55
C PRO A 411 2.79 19.44 -20.43
N VAL A 412 3.76 20.15 -19.86
CA VAL A 412 3.56 21.14 -18.78
C VAL A 412 3.08 22.48 -19.34
N ARG A 413 3.47 22.81 -20.57
CA ARG A 413 3.27 24.12 -21.22
C ARG A 413 3.76 25.28 -20.36
N GLY A 414 4.98 25.16 -19.83
CA GLY A 414 5.61 26.20 -19.00
C GLY A 414 6.07 27.41 -19.82
N TYR A 415 6.84 28.31 -19.21
CA TYR A 415 7.29 29.53 -19.91
C TYR A 415 8.53 29.33 -20.79
N GLY A 416 9.42 28.40 -20.41
CA GLY A 416 10.69 28.16 -21.11
C GLY A 416 11.83 29.11 -20.71
N VAL A 417 11.79 29.67 -19.49
CA VAL A 417 12.89 30.49 -18.98
C VAL A 417 14.17 29.65 -18.87
N PRO A 418 15.30 30.09 -19.46
CA PRO A 418 16.57 29.38 -19.32
C PRO A 418 16.97 29.23 -17.87
N HIS A 419 17.41 28.03 -17.47
CA HIS A 419 17.79 27.69 -16.09
C HIS A 419 18.71 28.73 -15.44
N LYS A 420 19.74 29.18 -16.16
CA LYS A 420 20.71 30.20 -15.69
C LYS A 420 20.10 31.58 -15.38
N HIS A 421 18.89 31.88 -15.87
CA HIS A 421 18.19 33.15 -15.63
C HIS A 421 17.19 33.07 -14.48
N LEU A 422 17.01 31.89 -13.87
CA LEU A 422 16.13 31.74 -12.71
C LEU A 422 16.80 32.34 -11.48
N THR A 423 16.10 33.26 -10.84
CA THR A 423 16.48 33.92 -9.59
C THR A 423 15.24 34.32 -8.81
N PHE A 424 15.34 34.34 -7.49
CA PHE A 424 14.35 34.91 -6.58
C PHE A 424 14.05 36.39 -6.86
N GLY A 425 14.98 37.13 -7.46
CA GLY A 425 14.74 38.51 -7.90
C GLY A 425 13.55 38.65 -8.86
N LEU A 426 13.22 37.59 -9.62
CA LEU A 426 12.04 37.57 -10.50
C LEU A 426 10.72 37.73 -9.72
N LEU A 427 10.68 37.33 -8.45
CA LEU A 427 9.44 37.31 -7.68
C LEU A 427 8.96 38.71 -7.25
N VAL A 428 9.74 39.76 -7.53
CA VAL A 428 9.36 41.16 -7.30
C VAL A 428 8.59 41.74 -8.50
N PHE A 429 8.54 41.05 -9.65
CA PHE A 429 7.85 41.57 -10.82
C PHE A 429 6.38 41.08 -10.88
N PRO A 430 5.38 41.99 -10.92
CA PRO A 430 3.96 41.63 -11.00
C PRO A 430 3.59 40.66 -12.13
N SER A 431 4.20 40.85 -13.30
CA SER A 431 3.98 40.06 -14.51
C SER A 431 4.30 38.58 -14.36
N ILE A 432 5.33 38.24 -13.56
CA ILE A 432 5.71 36.85 -13.26
C ILE A 432 4.57 36.15 -12.53
N TRP A 433 3.96 36.84 -11.57
CA TRP A 433 2.86 36.30 -10.76
C TRP A 433 1.55 36.24 -11.51
N ASP A 434 1.23 37.26 -12.29
CA ASP A 434 0.05 37.26 -13.16
C ASP A 434 0.13 36.13 -14.18
N TRP A 435 1.29 35.92 -14.80
CA TRP A 435 1.50 34.77 -15.68
C TRP A 435 1.33 33.44 -14.93
N TYR A 436 1.99 33.28 -13.78
CA TYR A 436 1.94 32.00 -13.03
C TYR A 436 0.51 31.64 -12.63
N VAL A 437 -0.23 32.61 -12.11
CA VAL A 437 -1.63 32.45 -11.69
C VAL A 437 -2.53 32.12 -12.89
N GLN A 438 -2.43 32.86 -14.00
CA GLN A 438 -3.20 32.56 -15.22
C GLN A 438 -2.82 31.22 -15.84
N TRP A 439 -1.54 30.87 -15.81
CA TRP A 439 -1.05 29.59 -16.29
C TRP A 439 -1.65 28.43 -15.48
N ARG A 440 -1.72 28.57 -14.15
CA ARG A 440 -2.41 27.61 -13.27
C ARG A 440 -3.89 27.49 -13.62
N GLU A 441 -4.57 28.61 -13.81
CA GLU A 441 -5.98 28.62 -14.23
C GLU A 441 -6.16 27.91 -15.56
N ARG A 442 -5.35 28.19 -16.59
CA ARG A 442 -5.48 27.53 -17.91
C ARG A 442 -5.23 26.03 -17.83
N ARG A 443 -4.34 25.59 -16.93
CA ARG A 443 -3.98 24.18 -16.72
C ARG A 443 -5.05 23.42 -15.92
N ARG A 444 -5.70 24.07 -14.97
CA ARG A 444 -6.72 23.48 -14.08
C ARG A 444 -8.16 23.72 -14.51
N GLY A 445 -8.41 24.83 -15.19
CA GLY A 445 -9.71 25.38 -15.58
C GLY A 445 -10.31 26.42 -14.61
N PHE A 446 -9.70 26.65 -13.44
CA PHE A 446 -10.17 27.61 -12.42
C PHE A 446 -9.10 27.86 -11.34
N TYR A 447 -9.33 28.90 -10.52
CA TYR A 447 -8.50 29.25 -9.37
C TYR A 447 -8.87 28.47 -8.10
N THR A 448 -7.89 28.18 -7.25
CA THR A 448 -8.09 27.58 -5.92
C THR A 448 -7.37 28.40 -4.85
N ALA A 449 -7.47 28.00 -3.58
CA ALA A 449 -6.74 28.66 -2.49
C ALA A 449 -5.20 28.60 -2.67
N TRP A 450 -4.69 27.64 -3.46
CA TRP A 450 -3.27 27.52 -3.76
C TRP A 450 -2.67 28.82 -4.34
N GLU A 451 -3.35 29.42 -5.32
CA GLU A 451 -2.84 30.63 -5.97
C GLU A 451 -2.80 31.80 -4.98
N VAL A 452 -3.78 31.86 -4.07
CA VAL A 452 -3.80 32.83 -2.95
C VAL A 452 -2.63 32.58 -2.00
N ASP A 453 -2.37 31.33 -1.62
CA ASP A 453 -1.28 30.97 -0.71
C ASP A 453 0.10 31.24 -1.30
N MET A 454 0.28 31.01 -2.60
CA MET A 454 1.50 31.36 -3.32
C MET A 454 1.75 32.87 -3.33
N LEU A 455 0.70 33.68 -3.54
CA LEU A 455 0.78 35.14 -3.40
C LEU A 455 1.04 35.57 -1.95
N ARG A 456 0.47 34.90 -0.95
CA ARG A 456 0.74 35.17 0.47
C ARG A 456 2.20 34.88 0.83
N ILE A 457 2.80 33.81 0.27
CA ILE A 457 4.23 33.52 0.43
C ILE A 457 5.06 34.70 -0.09
N SER A 458 4.80 35.17 -1.31
CA SER A 458 5.59 36.24 -1.90
C SER A 458 5.35 37.62 -1.27
N LEU A 459 4.14 37.90 -0.78
CA LEU A 459 3.85 39.05 0.08
C LEU A 459 4.70 39.01 1.36
N ALA A 460 4.82 37.84 2.00
CA ALA A 460 5.68 37.69 3.19
C ALA A 460 7.18 37.90 2.88
N LEU A 461 7.61 37.62 1.65
CA LEU A 461 8.99 37.84 1.21
C LEU A 461 9.30 39.29 0.82
N THR A 462 8.29 40.07 0.43
CA THR A 462 8.44 41.47 -0.02
C THR A 462 7.94 42.51 0.98
N ARG A 463 7.42 42.05 2.13
CA ARG A 463 6.90 42.90 3.21
C ARG A 463 7.93 43.95 3.65
N LYS A 464 7.44 45.18 3.90
CA LYS A 464 8.22 46.27 4.48
C LYS A 464 8.97 45.81 5.75
N ASP A 465 10.23 46.22 5.84
CA ASP A 465 11.21 45.96 6.90
C ASP A 465 11.63 44.49 7.11
N THR A 466 10.71 43.54 6.93
CA THR A 466 10.87 42.14 7.38
C THR A 466 10.91 41.10 6.26
N GLY A 467 10.62 41.50 5.02
CA GLY A 467 10.65 40.64 3.85
C GLY A 467 12.08 40.28 3.44
N TRP A 468 12.33 39.00 3.17
CA TRP A 468 13.66 38.54 2.77
C TRP A 468 14.10 39.13 1.43
N LEU A 469 13.23 39.12 0.41
CA LEU A 469 13.54 39.70 -0.92
C LEU A 469 13.86 41.18 -0.81
N ARG A 470 13.08 41.93 -0.02
CA ARG A 470 13.27 43.37 0.19
C ARG A 470 14.66 43.68 0.78
N GLN A 471 15.11 42.86 1.73
CA GLN A 471 16.41 43.00 2.40
C GLN A 471 17.61 42.50 1.56
N HIS A 472 17.39 41.98 0.35
CA HIS A 472 18.44 41.42 -0.53
C HIS A 472 18.42 42.09 -1.92
N PRO A 473 18.69 43.41 -2.04
CA PRO A 473 18.60 44.15 -3.30
C PRO A 473 19.60 43.68 -4.37
N HIS A 474 20.70 43.03 -3.97
CA HIS A 474 21.68 42.47 -4.91
C HIS A 474 21.07 41.43 -5.87
N LEU A 475 19.92 40.83 -5.53
CA LEU A 475 19.19 39.92 -6.41
C LEU A 475 18.75 40.60 -7.73
N ALA A 476 18.54 41.91 -7.73
CA ALA A 476 18.18 42.68 -8.93
C ALA A 476 19.27 42.60 -10.03
N SER A 477 20.55 42.48 -9.65
CA SER A 477 21.68 42.38 -10.59
C SER A 477 21.68 41.10 -11.43
N ARG A 478 21.01 40.06 -10.92
CA ARG A 478 20.93 38.73 -11.54
C ARG A 478 19.74 38.58 -12.48
N VAL A 479 18.77 39.49 -12.40
CA VAL A 479 17.61 39.49 -13.28
C VAL A 479 18.09 39.77 -14.72
N ARG A 480 17.50 39.03 -15.67
CA ARG A 480 17.73 39.21 -17.10
C ARG A 480 16.37 39.42 -17.77
N PRO A 481 16.31 40.16 -18.90
CA PRO A 481 15.06 40.32 -19.63
C PRO A 481 14.46 38.97 -19.99
N ILE A 482 13.16 38.84 -19.76
CA ILE A 482 12.36 37.68 -20.16
C ILE A 482 11.25 38.23 -21.02
N GLU A 483 11.33 37.95 -22.33
CA GLU A 483 10.34 38.39 -23.31
C GLU A 483 8.92 38.11 -22.80
N GLY A 484 8.03 39.12 -22.84
CA GLY A 484 6.64 39.00 -22.38
C GLY A 484 6.40 39.04 -20.86
N LEU A 485 7.44 38.92 -20.02
CA LEU A 485 7.31 39.01 -18.55
C LEU A 485 8.08 40.19 -17.97
N VAL A 486 9.38 40.29 -18.22
CA VAL A 486 10.26 41.29 -17.58
C VAL A 486 11.05 42.02 -18.65
N SER A 487 10.79 43.31 -18.83
CA SER A 487 11.51 44.15 -19.78
C SER A 487 12.81 44.70 -19.18
N GLN A 488 13.73 45.15 -20.02
CA GLN A 488 14.96 45.80 -19.58
C GLN A 488 14.69 47.07 -18.74
N ARG A 489 13.64 47.83 -19.10
CA ARG A 489 13.20 49.01 -18.35
C ARG A 489 12.71 48.65 -16.94
N ASP A 490 12.01 47.53 -16.79
CA ASP A 490 11.55 47.08 -15.47
C ASP A 490 12.74 46.73 -14.57
N ILE A 491 13.77 46.10 -15.14
CA ILE A 491 15.00 45.74 -14.43
C ILE A 491 15.75 46.99 -13.98
N GLU A 492 15.93 47.97 -14.87
CA GLU A 492 16.60 49.24 -14.55
C GLU A 492 15.88 50.00 -13.44
N ARG A 493 14.54 50.04 -13.49
CA ARG A 493 13.73 50.65 -12.42
C ARG A 493 13.92 49.93 -11.08
N ALA A 494 13.86 48.60 -11.08
CA ALA A 494 14.04 47.82 -9.86
C ALA A 494 15.47 47.91 -9.30
N GLN A 495 16.48 48.08 -10.15
CA GLN A 495 17.86 48.31 -9.73
C GLN A 495 18.08 49.72 -9.17
N ALA A 496 17.38 50.73 -9.70
CA ALA A 496 17.42 52.09 -9.20
C ALA A 496 16.74 52.24 -7.84
N ASP A 497 15.59 51.58 -7.64
CA ASP A 497 14.85 51.59 -6.37
C ASP A 497 14.17 50.23 -6.12
N TRP A 498 14.88 49.37 -5.37
CA TRP A 498 14.40 48.03 -5.03
C TRP A 498 13.24 48.05 -4.03
N ASP A 499 13.20 49.06 -3.16
CA ASP A 499 12.16 49.21 -2.16
C ASP A 499 10.84 49.65 -2.81
N ASP A 500 10.87 50.60 -3.74
CA ASP A 500 9.71 50.98 -4.58
C ASP A 500 9.20 49.78 -5.38
N ALA A 501 10.11 49.00 -5.99
CA ALA A 501 9.73 47.80 -6.73
C ALA A 501 9.00 46.77 -5.83
N CYS A 502 9.50 46.55 -4.60
CA CYS A 502 8.84 45.71 -3.62
C CYS A 502 7.46 46.26 -3.19
N ASP A 503 7.32 47.58 -3.03
CA ASP A 503 6.06 48.20 -2.62
C ASP A 503 4.99 48.14 -3.72
N ILE A 504 5.39 48.39 -4.97
CA ILE A 504 4.54 48.22 -6.15
C ILE A 504 4.04 46.79 -6.24
N TYR A 505 4.96 45.82 -6.11
CA TYR A 505 4.62 44.42 -6.12
C TYR A 505 3.69 44.04 -4.96
N PHE A 506 4.01 44.47 -3.74
CA PHE A 506 3.23 44.15 -2.55
C PHE A 506 1.78 44.66 -2.68
N LYS A 507 1.61 45.87 -3.20
CA LYS A 507 0.28 46.44 -3.51
C LYS A 507 -0.45 45.59 -4.56
N HIS A 508 0.23 45.22 -5.64
CA HIS A 508 -0.33 44.40 -6.71
C HIS A 508 -0.77 43.01 -6.21
N ALA A 509 0.14 42.27 -5.59
CA ALA A 509 -0.12 40.92 -5.07
C ALA A 509 -1.20 40.91 -3.98
N SER A 510 -1.29 41.96 -3.15
CA SER A 510 -2.35 42.10 -2.15
C SER A 510 -3.74 42.27 -2.77
N SER A 511 -3.86 43.06 -3.85
CA SER A 511 -5.11 43.18 -4.60
C SER A 511 -5.45 41.85 -5.29
N ARG A 512 -4.47 41.28 -6.00
CA ARG A 512 -4.65 40.05 -6.76
C ARG A 512 -5.04 38.87 -5.88
N ALA A 513 -4.44 38.74 -4.69
CA ALA A 513 -4.82 37.68 -3.74
C ALA A 513 -6.28 37.78 -3.33
N LYS A 514 -6.81 38.99 -3.09
CA LYS A 514 -8.23 39.21 -2.76
C LYS A 514 -9.15 38.94 -3.94
N GLU A 515 -8.75 39.35 -5.15
CA GLU A 515 -9.50 39.06 -6.38
C GLU A 515 -9.62 37.56 -6.61
N ILE A 516 -8.50 36.84 -6.57
CA ILE A 516 -8.47 35.37 -6.72
C ILE A 516 -9.30 34.72 -5.62
N GLN A 517 -9.16 35.14 -4.36
CA GLN A 517 -9.90 34.54 -3.25
C GLN A 517 -11.43 34.60 -3.46
N ARG A 518 -11.95 35.65 -4.12
CA ARG A 518 -13.38 35.79 -4.41
C ARG A 518 -13.88 34.85 -5.52
N VAL A 519 -13.00 34.48 -6.46
CA VAL A 519 -13.35 33.61 -7.60
C VAL A 519 -12.83 32.18 -7.43
N ALA A 520 -11.99 31.93 -6.42
CA ALA A 520 -11.44 30.64 -6.12
C ALA A 520 -12.56 29.66 -5.80
N ARG A 521 -12.51 28.50 -6.46
CA ARG A 521 -13.47 27.43 -6.26
C ARG A 521 -12.85 26.35 -5.40
N VAL A 522 -13.64 25.80 -4.50
CA VAL A 522 -13.32 24.55 -3.82
C VAL A 522 -13.39 23.44 -4.87
N HIS A 523 -12.22 22.97 -5.30
CA HIS A 523 -12.06 21.95 -6.35
C HIS A 523 -12.77 20.62 -5.99
N ARG A 524 -12.93 20.31 -4.70
CA ARG A 524 -13.63 19.15 -4.17
C ARG A 524 -14.07 19.42 -2.74
N ASP A 525 -15.26 18.95 -2.38
CA ASP A 525 -15.64 18.82 -0.98
C ASP A 525 -14.70 17.80 -0.28
N PRO A 526 -13.89 18.22 0.70
CA PRO A 526 -12.99 17.32 1.44
C PRO A 526 -13.74 16.22 2.19
N PHE A 527 -15.02 16.43 2.48
CA PHE A 527 -15.86 15.50 3.21
C PHE A 527 -16.51 14.44 2.33
N GLU A 528 -16.53 14.62 1.00
CA GLU A 528 -17.17 13.70 0.04
C GLU A 528 -16.86 12.20 0.30
N PRO A 529 -15.61 11.77 0.61
CA PRO A 529 -15.33 10.36 0.89
C PRO A 529 -16.07 9.77 2.10
N ILE A 530 -16.49 10.62 3.03
CA ILE A 530 -17.08 10.24 4.32
C ILE A 530 -18.45 10.87 4.54
N MET A 531 -19.06 11.49 3.51
CA MET A 531 -20.38 12.12 3.64
C MET A 531 -21.43 11.18 4.25
N PRO A 532 -21.54 9.90 3.85
CA PRO A 532 -22.49 8.97 4.48
C PRO A 532 -22.31 8.83 6.00
N VAL A 533 -21.07 8.98 6.49
CA VAL A 533 -20.75 8.95 7.93
C VAL A 533 -21.11 10.27 8.59
N LEU A 534 -20.78 11.39 7.96
CA LEU A 534 -21.05 12.71 8.52
C LEU A 534 -22.53 13.06 8.52
N GLU A 535 -23.31 12.50 7.61
CA GLU A 535 -24.77 12.66 7.54
C GLU A 535 -25.50 11.84 8.59
N ALA A 536 -24.94 10.70 9.03
CA ALA A 536 -25.52 9.87 10.09
C ALA A 536 -25.74 10.64 11.40
N ASP A 537 -26.73 10.21 12.20
CA ASP A 537 -27.05 10.81 13.51
C ASP A 537 -25.88 10.70 14.50
N SER A 538 -25.16 9.58 14.41
CA SER A 538 -23.96 9.31 15.20
C SER A 538 -22.77 9.04 14.27
N PRO A 539 -22.05 10.07 13.79
CA PRO A 539 -20.91 9.86 12.90
C PRO A 539 -19.83 8.95 13.50
N VAL A 540 -19.51 9.11 14.79
CA VAL A 540 -18.57 8.21 15.49
C VAL A 540 -19.11 6.79 15.58
N GLY A 541 -20.41 6.61 15.84
CA GLY A 541 -21.05 5.30 15.87
C GLY A 541 -21.00 4.60 14.51
N GLU A 542 -21.26 5.33 13.43
CA GLU A 542 -21.21 4.81 12.07
C GLU A 542 -19.77 4.42 11.70
N TYR A 543 -18.79 5.30 11.95
CA TYR A 543 -17.38 5.01 11.67
C TYR A 543 -16.80 3.87 12.53
N ARG A 544 -17.30 3.69 13.77
CA ARG A 544 -16.90 2.58 14.66
C ARG A 544 -17.16 1.21 14.03
N LYS A 545 -18.19 1.05 13.19
CA LYS A 545 -18.48 -0.20 12.49
C LYS A 545 -17.29 -0.75 11.71
N ILE A 546 -16.41 0.13 11.21
CA ILE A 546 -15.17 -0.28 10.53
C ILE A 546 -14.25 -1.06 11.47
N THR A 547 -14.15 -0.65 12.74
CA THR A 547 -13.32 -1.35 13.73
C THR A 547 -13.90 -2.71 14.13
N GLU A 548 -15.24 -2.82 14.17
CA GLU A 548 -15.94 -4.08 14.42
C GLU A 548 -15.75 -5.04 13.24
N GLU A 549 -15.82 -4.53 12.01
CA GLU A 549 -15.54 -5.30 10.80
C GLU A 549 -14.10 -5.84 10.77
N ILE A 550 -13.11 -5.07 11.23
CA ILE A 550 -11.72 -5.55 11.36
C ILE A 550 -11.65 -6.74 12.31
N LEU A 551 -12.30 -6.67 13.48
CA LEU A 551 -12.28 -7.75 14.46
C LEU A 551 -13.06 -8.97 13.98
N ARG A 552 -14.23 -8.76 13.37
CA ARG A 552 -15.04 -9.82 12.76
C ARG A 552 -14.25 -10.59 11.70
N LEU A 553 -13.42 -9.88 10.94
CA LEU A 553 -12.61 -10.41 9.85
C LEU A 553 -11.16 -10.76 10.28
N MET A 554 -10.84 -10.67 11.57
CA MET A 554 -9.50 -10.95 12.07
C MET A 554 -9.17 -12.45 11.91
N PRO A 555 -8.03 -12.80 11.30
CA PRO A 555 -7.61 -14.20 11.17
C PRO A 555 -7.28 -14.84 12.52
N ASP A 556 -7.43 -16.15 12.63
CA ASP A 556 -6.97 -16.91 13.80
C ASP A 556 -5.46 -16.69 14.02
N GLU A 557 -5.11 -16.08 15.15
CA GLU A 557 -3.74 -15.76 15.52
C GLU A 557 -2.86 -17.01 15.59
N ARG A 558 -3.39 -18.16 16.03
CA ARG A 558 -2.62 -19.40 16.20
C ARG A 558 -2.02 -19.88 14.88
N LEU A 559 -2.81 -19.76 13.81
CA LEU A 559 -2.45 -20.22 12.47
C LEU A 559 -1.82 -19.11 11.62
N TYR A 560 -2.22 -17.85 11.84
CA TYR A 560 -1.90 -16.71 10.97
C TYR A 560 -1.37 -15.50 11.74
N ARG A 561 -0.43 -15.71 12.66
CA ARG A 561 0.18 -14.69 13.54
C ARG A 561 0.44 -13.33 12.87
N ARG A 562 1.07 -13.33 11.69
CA ARG A 562 1.40 -12.08 10.97
C ARG A 562 0.14 -11.35 10.49
N SER A 563 -0.82 -12.04 9.90
CA SER A 563 -2.05 -11.41 9.40
C SER A 563 -2.91 -10.91 10.55
N ALA A 564 -2.97 -11.65 11.66
CA ALA A 564 -3.63 -11.21 12.88
C ALA A 564 -2.95 -9.95 13.45
N ALA A 565 -1.61 -9.93 13.52
CA ALA A 565 -0.85 -8.74 13.93
C ALA A 565 -1.12 -7.51 13.04
N GLU A 566 -1.25 -7.69 11.73
CA GLU A 566 -1.61 -6.62 10.79
C GLU A 566 -3.05 -6.12 11.00
N ALA A 567 -4.00 -7.02 11.32
CA ALA A 567 -5.37 -6.66 11.65
C ALA A 567 -5.46 -5.89 12.97
N VAL A 568 -4.80 -6.35 14.04
CA VAL A 568 -4.73 -5.65 15.33
C VAL A 568 -4.11 -4.26 15.18
N ARG A 569 -3.02 -4.12 14.41
CA ARG A 569 -2.44 -2.79 14.09
C ARG A 569 -3.49 -1.88 13.44
N SER A 570 -4.22 -2.40 12.44
CA SER A 570 -5.23 -1.63 11.70
C SER A 570 -6.40 -1.21 12.59
N PHE A 571 -6.86 -2.11 13.47
CA PHE A 571 -7.86 -1.82 14.50
C PHE A 571 -7.38 -0.70 15.44
N LEU A 572 -6.16 -0.81 15.98
CA LEU A 572 -5.61 0.19 16.89
C LEU A 572 -5.40 1.55 16.22
N MET A 573 -4.98 1.58 14.95
CA MET A 573 -4.86 2.84 14.19
C MET A 573 -6.18 3.62 14.17
N LEU A 574 -7.28 2.95 13.83
CA LEU A 574 -8.60 3.59 13.80
C LEU A 574 -9.15 3.90 15.19
N ARG A 575 -8.97 2.99 16.16
CA ARG A 575 -9.44 3.21 17.55
C ARG A 575 -8.72 4.38 18.22
N PHE A 576 -7.40 4.49 18.05
CA PHE A 576 -6.65 5.63 18.58
C PHE A 576 -7.04 6.93 17.87
N GLY A 577 -7.29 6.87 16.55
CA GLY A 577 -7.84 8.00 15.81
C GLY A 577 -9.17 8.50 16.39
N LEU A 578 -10.11 7.59 16.66
CA LEU A 578 -11.43 7.90 17.23
C LEU A 578 -11.39 8.38 18.68
N HIS A 579 -10.41 7.98 19.48
CA HIS A 579 -10.35 8.38 20.89
C HIS A 579 -9.51 9.63 21.14
N LEU A 580 -8.45 9.82 20.37
CA LEU A 580 -7.49 10.89 20.62
C LEU A 580 -7.72 12.10 19.72
N GLY A 581 -8.35 11.92 18.55
CA GLY A 581 -8.53 12.97 17.57
C GLY A 581 -7.23 13.57 17.06
N LEU A 582 -6.09 12.88 17.20
CA LEU A 582 -4.77 13.44 16.86
C LEU A 582 -4.58 13.59 15.35
N ARG A 583 -3.82 14.62 14.94
CA ARG A 583 -3.27 14.71 13.58
C ARG A 583 -2.38 13.51 13.28
N GLN A 584 -2.30 13.11 12.01
CA GLN A 584 -1.55 11.92 11.59
C GLN A 584 -0.09 11.92 12.04
N LYS A 585 0.56 13.09 12.06
CA LYS A 585 1.95 13.24 12.53
C LYS A 585 2.10 12.77 13.98
N ASN A 586 1.25 13.28 14.86
CA ASN A 586 1.27 12.96 16.29
C ASN A 586 0.96 11.48 16.52
N LEU A 587 -0.02 10.94 15.80
CA LEU A 587 -0.39 9.52 15.91
C LEU A 587 0.72 8.59 15.41
N ARG A 588 1.32 8.91 14.26
CA ARG A 588 2.40 8.15 13.64
C ARG A 588 3.70 8.17 14.45
N GLN A 589 4.02 9.32 15.05
CA GLN A 589 5.25 9.52 15.82
C GLN A 589 5.08 9.23 17.32
N LEU A 590 3.89 8.80 17.75
CA LEU A 590 3.63 8.40 19.12
C LEU A 590 4.58 7.27 19.51
N MET A 591 5.37 7.49 20.56
CA MET A 591 6.28 6.49 21.13
C MET A 591 5.50 5.53 22.05
N VAL A 592 6.10 4.41 22.41
CA VAL A 592 5.53 3.48 23.38
C VAL A 592 6.50 3.20 24.53
N CYS A 593 5.97 3.21 25.75
CA CYS A 593 6.62 2.69 26.94
C CYS A 593 5.83 1.48 27.45
N GLU A 594 6.50 0.34 27.57
CA GLU A 594 5.88 -0.87 28.14
C GLU A 594 5.53 -0.64 29.61
N ARG A 595 4.46 -1.30 30.05
CA ARG A 595 4.04 -1.28 31.45
C ARG A 595 5.17 -1.78 32.35
N GLY A 596 5.40 -1.07 33.46
CA GLY A 596 6.48 -1.35 34.41
C GLY A 596 7.86 -0.79 34.01
N LYS A 597 8.02 -0.20 32.81
CA LYS A 597 9.23 0.54 32.46
C LYS A 597 9.11 2.01 32.87
N LEU A 598 10.25 2.64 33.15
CA LEU A 598 10.31 4.07 33.45
C LEU A 598 9.96 4.89 32.20
N ALA A 599 8.85 5.62 32.27
CA ALA A 599 8.46 6.57 31.23
C ALA A 599 9.49 7.70 31.11
N ARG A 600 9.63 8.25 29.90
CA ARG A 600 10.51 9.41 29.70
C ARG A 600 9.88 10.66 30.30
N SER A 601 10.73 11.62 30.64
CA SER A 601 10.28 12.91 31.15
C SER A 601 9.60 13.76 30.06
N GLU A 602 8.67 14.63 30.46
CA GLU A 602 8.01 15.57 29.55
C GLU A 602 9.02 16.46 28.81
N ARG A 603 10.12 16.86 29.48
CA ARG A 603 11.18 17.67 28.87
C ARG A 603 11.84 16.98 27.68
N GLN A 604 12.18 15.69 27.82
CA GLN A 604 12.75 14.92 26.71
C GLN A 604 11.79 14.85 25.52
N PHE A 605 10.49 14.72 25.79
CA PHE A 605 9.47 14.73 24.74
C PHE A 605 9.27 16.09 24.10
N ALA A 606 9.39 17.17 24.87
CA ALA A 606 9.35 18.53 24.35
C ALA A 606 10.52 18.78 23.38
N ASP A 607 11.73 18.33 23.75
CA ASP A 607 12.93 18.41 22.91
C ASP A 607 12.77 17.59 21.61
N MET A 608 12.20 16.39 21.71
CA MET A 608 11.93 15.52 20.56
C MET A 608 10.70 15.92 19.73
N LYS A 609 9.83 16.78 20.26
CA LYS A 609 8.50 17.12 19.73
C LYS A 609 7.64 15.87 19.42
N ARG A 610 7.65 14.89 20.32
CA ARG A 610 6.86 13.64 20.22
C ARG A 610 6.14 13.37 21.54
N GLY A 611 5.14 12.50 21.53
CA GLY A 611 4.53 11.99 22.76
C GLY A 611 4.73 10.50 22.95
N GLU A 612 4.14 9.96 24.01
CA GLU A 612 4.28 8.56 24.42
C GLU A 612 2.96 7.99 24.93
N LEU A 613 2.69 6.74 24.56
CA LEU A 613 1.74 5.86 25.21
C LEU A 613 2.43 5.17 26.39
N ARG A 614 1.90 5.34 27.60
CA ARG A 614 2.46 4.77 28.84
C ARG A 614 1.35 4.33 29.80
N TRP A 615 1.68 3.46 30.74
CA TRP A 615 0.75 3.08 31.80
C TRP A 615 0.74 4.12 32.93
N SER A 616 -0.44 4.63 33.30
CA SER A 616 -0.64 5.47 34.49
C SER A 616 -1.03 4.59 35.67
N GLU A 617 -0.15 4.47 36.67
CA GLU A 617 -0.47 3.75 37.91
C GLU A 617 -1.56 4.47 38.71
N ARG A 618 -1.60 5.81 38.66
CA ARG A 618 -2.60 6.62 39.36
C ARG A 618 -4.01 6.37 38.83
N ASP A 619 -4.14 6.36 37.50
CA ASP A 619 -5.45 6.30 36.84
C ASP A 619 -5.79 4.86 36.36
N CYS A 620 -4.93 3.89 36.68
CA CYS A 620 -5.05 2.47 36.31
C CYS A 620 -5.35 2.26 34.81
N GLY A 621 -4.64 2.99 33.94
CA GLY A 621 -4.96 2.99 32.52
C GLY A 621 -3.85 3.46 31.59
N TRP A 622 -4.01 3.17 30.30
CA TRP A 622 -3.11 3.62 29.25
C TRP A 622 -3.28 5.12 28.98
N GLU A 623 -2.27 5.89 29.37
CA GLU A 623 -2.19 7.34 29.17
C GLU A 623 -1.44 7.66 27.87
N VAL A 624 -2.00 8.57 27.08
CA VAL A 624 -1.28 9.28 26.02
C VAL A 624 -0.87 10.64 26.55
N LEU A 625 0.45 10.88 26.63
CA LEU A 625 1.02 12.18 26.96
C LEU A 625 1.74 12.75 25.74
N ILE A 626 1.38 13.97 25.34
CA ILE A 626 2.04 14.69 24.24
C ILE A 626 2.29 16.15 24.69
N PRO A 627 3.54 16.64 24.68
CA PRO A 627 3.83 18.02 25.06
C PRO A 627 3.21 19.01 24.06
N ALA A 628 2.76 20.17 24.55
CA ALA A 628 2.09 21.17 23.71
C ALA A 628 2.91 21.56 22.46
N VAL A 629 4.23 21.70 22.60
CA VAL A 629 5.17 22.06 21.52
C VAL A 629 5.21 21.05 20.35
N ALA A 630 4.74 19.82 20.56
CA ALA A 630 4.59 18.85 19.47
C ALA A 630 3.40 19.14 18.56
N PHE A 631 2.41 19.91 19.04
CA PHE A 631 1.24 20.30 18.25
C PHE A 631 1.51 21.57 17.43
N LYS A 632 0.90 21.63 16.24
CA LYS A 632 0.87 22.86 15.43
C LYS A 632 0.26 24.04 16.18
N ASN A 633 -0.78 23.77 16.96
CA ASN A 633 -1.55 24.78 17.68
C ASN A 633 -1.06 24.92 19.13
N ALA A 634 0.24 24.71 19.40
CA ALA A 634 0.82 24.75 20.75
C ALA A 634 0.47 26.05 21.53
N ASN A 635 0.34 27.16 20.82
CA ASN A 635 0.04 28.48 21.38
C ASN A 635 -1.46 28.81 21.43
N SER A 636 -2.34 27.87 21.05
CA SER A 636 -3.79 28.07 21.12
C SER A 636 -4.26 28.03 22.58
N SER A 637 -5.43 28.65 22.81
CA SER A 637 -6.11 28.65 24.11
C SER A 637 -6.34 27.24 24.67
N PHE A 638 -6.48 26.23 23.81
CA PHE A 638 -6.66 24.82 24.21
C PHE A 638 -5.55 24.32 25.14
N PHE A 639 -4.28 24.59 24.81
CA PHE A 639 -3.17 24.03 25.57
C PHE A 639 -2.86 24.84 26.82
N GLY A 640 -2.97 26.18 26.77
CA GLY A 640 -2.59 27.04 27.90
C GLY A 640 -1.20 26.69 28.47
N SER A 641 -0.25 26.33 27.57
CA SER A 641 1.10 25.84 27.90
C SER A 641 1.18 24.50 28.66
N LYS A 642 0.09 23.72 28.76
CA LYS A 642 0.06 22.38 29.36
C LYS A 642 0.12 21.28 28.30
N PRO A 643 0.68 20.10 28.61
CA PRO A 643 0.67 18.96 27.70
C PRO A 643 -0.74 18.41 27.50
N PHE A 644 -0.95 17.78 26.34
CA PHE A 644 -2.10 16.90 26.14
C PHE A 644 -1.93 15.63 26.98
N ARG A 645 -2.94 15.30 27.77
CA ARG A 645 -3.01 14.07 28.56
C ARG A 645 -4.40 13.47 28.42
N LEU A 646 -4.46 12.20 28.01
CA LEU A 646 -5.72 11.47 27.90
C LEU A 646 -5.52 10.01 28.32
N ILE A 647 -6.36 9.54 29.25
CA ILE A 647 -6.45 8.11 29.58
C ILE A 647 -7.40 7.46 28.56
N LEU A 648 -6.88 6.50 27.80
CA LEU A 648 -7.69 5.75 26.85
C LEU A 648 -8.73 4.92 27.59
N PRO A 649 -10.00 4.94 27.17
CA PRO A 649 -11.03 4.17 27.84
C PRO A 649 -10.90 2.68 27.48
N ASN A 650 -11.01 1.78 28.47
CA ASN A 650 -11.01 0.34 28.21
C ASN A 650 -12.37 -0.17 27.70
N LEU A 651 -12.76 0.28 26.51
CA LEU A 651 -14.02 -0.11 25.87
C LEU A 651 -13.77 -1.04 24.70
N GLY A 652 -14.52 -2.14 24.64
CA GLY A 652 -14.42 -3.14 23.57
C GLY A 652 -13.08 -3.87 23.53
N GLY A 653 -12.51 -4.21 24.70
CA GLY A 653 -11.24 -4.94 24.80
C GLY A 653 -10.02 -4.15 24.35
N LEU A 654 -10.08 -2.81 24.38
CA LEU A 654 -9.00 -1.96 23.86
C LEU A 654 -7.66 -2.26 24.56
N TYR A 655 -7.67 -2.46 25.88
CA TYR A 655 -6.43 -2.70 26.63
C TYR A 655 -5.81 -4.04 26.25
N ASP A 656 -6.62 -5.09 26.12
CA ASP A 656 -6.14 -6.40 25.68
C ASP A 656 -5.47 -6.32 24.31
N HIS A 657 -6.01 -5.51 23.40
CA HIS A 657 -5.45 -5.32 22.07
C HIS A 657 -4.17 -4.48 22.08
N ILE A 658 -4.09 -3.46 22.94
CA ILE A 658 -2.85 -2.68 23.17
C ILE A 658 -1.76 -3.60 23.72
N GLU A 659 -2.06 -4.36 24.78
CA GLU A 659 -1.11 -5.26 25.43
C GLU A 659 -0.67 -6.39 24.50
N ALA A 660 -1.60 -6.99 23.77
CA ALA A 660 -1.29 -7.95 22.71
C ALA A 660 -0.37 -7.35 21.64
N TYR A 661 -0.66 -6.12 21.24
CA TYR A 661 0.12 -5.46 20.20
C TYR A 661 1.55 -5.21 20.66
N ILE A 662 1.70 -4.61 21.85
CA ILE A 662 2.99 -4.31 22.47
C ILE A 662 3.79 -5.59 22.73
N GLY A 663 3.16 -6.58 23.36
CA GLY A 663 3.86 -7.76 23.89
C GLY A 663 4.23 -8.83 22.85
N ARG A 664 3.47 -8.98 21.76
CA ARG A 664 3.70 -10.09 20.80
C ARG A 664 3.54 -9.75 19.31
N HIS A 665 2.59 -8.90 18.95
CA HIS A 665 2.36 -8.62 17.54
C HIS A 665 3.46 -7.75 16.93
N ARG A 666 3.99 -6.77 17.67
CA ARG A 666 5.10 -5.93 17.19
C ARG A 666 6.31 -6.76 16.81
N GLU A 667 6.73 -7.69 17.66
CA GLU A 667 7.84 -8.60 17.38
C GLU A 667 7.61 -9.40 16.08
N THR A 668 6.38 -9.90 15.89
CA THR A 668 5.97 -10.61 14.68
C THR A 668 6.09 -9.73 13.42
N LEU A 669 5.75 -8.44 13.52
CA LEU A 669 5.82 -7.49 12.40
C LEU A 669 7.26 -7.04 12.09
N LEU A 670 8.11 -6.91 13.12
CA LEU A 670 9.52 -6.54 12.99
C LEU A 670 10.36 -7.65 12.36
N LYS A 671 10.05 -8.92 12.63
CA LYS A 671 10.79 -10.07 12.10
C LYS A 671 12.31 -9.95 12.34
N GLY A 672 12.70 -9.52 13.53
CA GLY A 672 14.10 -9.31 13.93
C GLY A 672 14.78 -8.06 13.33
N ALA A 673 14.03 -7.12 12.76
CA ALA A 673 14.53 -5.79 12.42
C ALA A 673 14.62 -4.90 13.68
N PRO A 674 15.45 -3.84 13.66
CA PRO A 674 15.50 -2.86 14.73
C PRO A 674 14.14 -2.21 14.99
N ASP A 675 13.76 -2.07 16.26
CA ASP A 675 12.53 -1.41 16.65
C ASP A 675 12.73 0.13 16.68
N PRO A 676 11.95 0.92 15.92
CA PRO A 676 12.03 2.38 15.95
C PRO A 676 11.48 3.02 17.25
N GLY A 677 10.81 2.26 18.12
CA GLY A 677 10.23 2.73 19.37
C GLY A 677 8.88 3.47 19.22
N THR A 678 8.43 3.72 17.99
CA THR A 678 7.08 4.24 17.72
C THR A 678 6.03 3.17 17.95
N PHE A 679 4.85 3.54 18.46
CA PHE A 679 3.75 2.63 18.74
C PHE A 679 3.28 1.92 17.47
N PHE A 680 3.08 2.63 16.35
CA PHE A 680 2.75 1.98 15.08
C PHE A 680 4.01 1.66 14.26
N ILE A 681 4.09 0.44 13.74
CA ILE A 681 5.20 -0.04 12.89
C ILE A 681 4.72 -0.74 11.61
N LYS A 682 5.48 -0.56 10.53
CA LYS A 682 5.30 -1.27 9.26
C LYS A 682 5.58 -2.75 9.45
N THR A 683 4.94 -3.58 8.62
CA THR A 683 5.37 -4.97 8.53
C THR A 683 6.62 -5.05 7.67
N VAL A 684 7.72 -5.54 8.24
CA VAL A 684 8.99 -5.66 7.56
C VAL A 684 8.89 -6.62 6.37
N LYS A 685 9.50 -6.23 5.25
CA LYS A 685 9.52 -6.99 3.99
C LYS A 685 10.95 -7.48 3.72
N ALA A 686 11.08 -8.46 2.83
CA ALA A 686 12.41 -8.94 2.41
C ALA A 686 13.26 -7.83 1.75
N THR A 687 12.60 -6.86 1.11
CA THR A 687 13.22 -5.76 0.37
C THR A 687 13.47 -4.50 1.20
N SER A 688 12.95 -4.40 2.43
CA SER A 688 13.14 -3.24 3.29
C SER A 688 13.05 -3.63 4.76
N ARG A 689 14.10 -3.29 5.52
CA ARG A 689 14.22 -3.54 6.97
C ARG A 689 13.73 -2.38 7.83
N ASP A 690 13.42 -1.23 7.23
CA ASP A 690 12.89 -0.09 7.98
C ASP A 690 11.43 -0.33 8.35
N ALA A 691 11.16 -0.38 9.65
CA ALA A 691 9.83 -0.58 10.21
C ALA A 691 9.09 0.75 10.51
N SER A 692 9.74 1.90 10.32
CA SER A 692 9.17 3.20 10.68
C SER A 692 8.15 3.68 9.65
N TYR A 693 7.03 4.21 10.11
CA TYR A 693 6.12 4.92 9.19
C TYR A 693 6.64 6.34 8.92
N ASP A 694 6.76 6.69 7.65
CA ASP A 694 6.71 8.09 7.21
C ASP A 694 5.24 8.49 6.95
N GLN A 695 4.97 9.71 6.52
CA GLN A 695 3.59 10.07 6.22
C GLN A 695 2.99 9.25 5.09
N ASN A 696 3.71 9.15 3.98
CA ASN A 696 3.30 8.47 2.77
C ASN A 696 2.78 7.06 3.10
N THR A 697 3.60 6.30 3.79
CA THR A 697 3.34 4.92 4.19
C THR A 697 2.29 4.82 5.28
N PHE A 698 2.16 5.80 6.18
CA PHE A 698 1.11 5.82 7.19
C PHE A 698 -0.26 6.12 6.59
N TYR A 699 -0.33 7.11 5.68
CA TYR A 699 -1.51 7.44 4.90
C TYR A 699 -1.97 6.24 4.07
N GLU A 700 -1.06 5.61 3.33
CA GLU A 700 -1.39 4.42 2.54
C GLU A 700 -1.82 3.23 3.43
N ALA A 701 -1.23 3.04 4.61
CA ALA A 701 -1.67 2.01 5.55
C ALA A 701 -3.10 2.26 6.06
N TRP A 702 -3.43 3.53 6.36
CA TRP A 702 -4.79 3.93 6.73
C TRP A 702 -5.76 3.70 5.57
N ARG A 703 -5.42 4.20 4.38
CA ARG A 703 -6.22 4.05 3.17
C ARG A 703 -6.49 2.59 2.83
N LEU A 704 -5.47 1.72 2.90
CA LEU A 704 -5.60 0.27 2.68
C LEU A 704 -6.52 -0.38 3.73
N THR A 705 -6.49 0.11 4.97
CA THR A 705 -7.41 -0.35 6.02
C THR A 705 -8.86 -0.01 5.66
N ILE A 706 -9.12 1.21 5.20
CA ILE A 706 -10.45 1.65 4.76
C ILE A 706 -10.90 0.91 3.50
N GLN A 707 -10.02 0.71 2.52
CA GLN A 707 -10.33 -0.08 1.33
C GLN A 707 -10.74 -1.51 1.69
N ARG A 708 -10.05 -2.10 2.67
CA ARG A 708 -10.26 -3.49 3.06
C ARG A 708 -11.51 -3.71 3.93
N TYR A 709 -11.74 -2.83 4.89
CA TYR A 709 -12.74 -3.04 5.96
C TYR A 709 -13.77 -1.91 6.04
N GLY A 710 -13.50 -0.74 5.50
CA GLY A 710 -14.40 0.41 5.55
C GLY A 710 -15.48 0.33 4.48
N ILE A 711 -15.07 0.22 3.22
CA ILE A 711 -15.97 0.32 2.06
C ILE A 711 -16.77 -0.98 1.92
N TYR A 712 -18.09 -0.90 2.07
CA TYR A 712 -18.98 -2.03 1.80
C TYR A 712 -18.94 -2.43 0.33
N ASN A 713 -18.63 -3.71 0.07
CA ASN A 713 -18.57 -4.30 -1.25
C ASN A 713 -19.76 -5.25 -1.45
N PRO A 714 -20.76 -4.86 -2.28
CA PRO A 714 -21.99 -5.63 -2.45
C PRO A 714 -21.76 -6.99 -3.10
N TYR A 715 -20.68 -7.16 -3.87
CA TYR A 715 -20.36 -8.43 -4.52
C TYR A 715 -19.78 -9.47 -3.56
N THR A 716 -19.25 -9.03 -2.42
CA THR A 716 -18.57 -9.92 -1.45
C THR A 716 -19.19 -9.92 -0.06
N GLY A 717 -20.12 -9.01 0.24
CA GLY A 717 -20.72 -8.85 1.56
C GLY A 717 -19.74 -8.40 2.66
N ARG A 718 -18.56 -7.88 2.27
CA ARG A 718 -17.51 -7.41 3.18
C ARG A 718 -17.42 -5.90 3.19
N GLY A 719 -16.92 -5.35 4.29
CA GLY A 719 -16.79 -3.91 4.51
C GLY A 719 -17.95 -3.39 5.37
N ALA A 720 -17.72 -2.28 6.07
CA ALA A 720 -18.63 -1.85 7.13
C ALA A 720 -19.71 -0.86 6.68
N ILE A 721 -19.40 0.06 5.75
CA ILE A 721 -20.25 1.23 5.48
C ILE A 721 -20.45 1.38 3.98
N SER A 722 -21.71 1.51 3.55
CA SER A 722 -22.06 1.77 2.17
C SER A 722 -21.78 3.22 1.77
N GLY A 723 -21.30 3.43 0.55
CA GLY A 723 -21.11 4.75 -0.04
C GLY A 723 -19.84 5.51 0.37
N ILE A 724 -19.08 5.04 1.35
CA ILE A 724 -17.79 5.68 1.69
C ILE A 724 -16.72 5.36 0.66
N LEU A 725 -15.76 6.27 0.49
CA LEU A 725 -14.64 6.13 -0.45
C LEU A 725 -13.31 6.03 0.33
N PRO A 726 -12.22 5.58 -0.33
CA PRO A 726 -10.89 5.56 0.28
C PRO A 726 -10.51 6.93 0.81
N GLN A 727 -10.05 6.99 2.06
CA GLN A 727 -9.70 8.23 2.76
C GLN A 727 -8.49 8.04 3.68
N GLY A 728 -7.96 9.17 4.16
CA GLY A 728 -6.78 9.22 5.01
C GLY A 728 -7.09 9.63 6.46
N PRO A 729 -6.07 9.57 7.34
CA PRO A 729 -6.23 9.79 8.78
C PRO A 729 -6.85 11.13 9.19
N HIS A 730 -6.83 12.17 8.35
CA HIS A 730 -7.51 13.42 8.69
C HIS A 730 -9.03 13.25 8.84
N ASN A 731 -9.63 12.40 8.01
CA ASN A 731 -11.08 12.26 7.95
C ASN A 731 -11.69 11.69 9.24
N VAL A 732 -10.92 11.01 10.10
CA VAL A 732 -11.45 10.62 11.43
C VAL A 732 -11.58 11.82 12.36
N ARG A 733 -10.77 12.87 12.20
CA ARG A 733 -10.93 14.12 12.95
C ARG A 733 -12.21 14.83 12.55
N ASP A 734 -12.53 14.82 11.25
CA ASP A 734 -13.79 15.37 10.73
C ASP A 734 -15.01 14.65 11.34
N VAL A 735 -14.94 13.32 11.43
CA VAL A 735 -15.97 12.51 12.08
C VAL A 735 -16.14 12.89 13.55
N LEU A 736 -15.03 13.09 14.29
CA LEU A 736 -15.09 13.46 15.70
C LEU A 736 -15.65 14.86 15.91
N ALA A 737 -15.12 15.86 15.21
CA ALA A 737 -15.59 17.24 15.30
C ALA A 737 -17.08 17.33 14.94
N THR A 738 -17.50 16.68 13.86
CA THR A 738 -18.90 16.65 13.44
C THR A 738 -19.78 15.92 14.44
N HIS A 739 -19.34 14.80 15.00
CA HIS A 739 -20.11 14.06 15.99
C HIS A 739 -20.35 14.90 17.25
N ILE A 740 -19.29 15.49 17.83
CA ILE A 740 -19.42 16.35 19.01
C ILE A 740 -20.28 17.57 18.68
N LEU A 741 -20.10 18.17 17.51
CA LEU A 741 -20.91 19.32 17.08
C LEU A 741 -22.40 18.97 16.96
N LYS A 742 -22.74 17.82 16.37
CA LYS A 742 -24.13 17.35 16.27
C LYS A 742 -24.75 17.04 17.63
N GLN A 743 -23.98 16.47 18.55
CA GLN A 743 -24.47 16.07 19.87
C GLN A 743 -24.62 17.27 20.83
N THR A 744 -23.71 18.24 20.75
CA THR A 744 -23.58 19.31 21.76
C THR A 744 -23.96 20.68 21.23
N GLY A 745 -23.94 20.89 19.92
CA GLY A 745 -24.08 22.20 19.28
C GLY A 745 -22.92 23.17 19.55
N SER A 746 -21.88 22.74 20.28
CA SER A 746 -20.79 23.60 20.75
C SER A 746 -19.54 23.47 19.87
N TYR A 747 -19.17 24.57 19.23
CA TYR A 747 -17.89 24.66 18.50
C TYR A 747 -16.68 24.47 19.41
N GLU A 748 -16.77 24.93 20.66
CA GLU A 748 -15.69 24.81 21.65
C GLU A 748 -15.44 23.35 22.05
N GLN A 749 -16.50 22.61 22.38
CA GLN A 749 -16.35 21.19 22.72
C GLN A 749 -15.86 20.37 21.53
N ALA A 750 -16.33 20.68 20.32
CA ALA A 750 -15.84 20.06 19.10
C ALA A 750 -14.37 20.39 18.84
N SER A 751 -13.93 21.62 19.15
CA SER A 751 -12.52 22.02 18.99
C SER A 751 -11.60 21.29 19.96
N TYR A 752 -12.06 21.00 21.18
CA TYR A 752 -11.32 20.18 22.16
C TYR A 752 -11.09 18.75 21.69
N ALA A 753 -12.08 18.15 21.03
CA ALA A 753 -11.99 16.80 20.49
C ALA A 753 -10.88 16.64 19.43
N ILE A 754 -10.52 17.73 18.73
CA ILE A 754 -9.52 17.72 17.67
C ILE A 754 -8.31 18.64 17.95
N GLN A 755 -8.20 19.19 19.15
CA GLN A 755 -7.13 20.10 19.56
C GLN A 755 -6.96 21.30 18.60
N ASP A 756 -8.10 21.92 18.27
CA ASP A 756 -8.17 23.11 17.42
C ASP A 756 -8.92 24.27 18.10
N THR A 757 -9.04 25.39 17.39
CA THR A 757 -9.77 26.57 17.86
C THR A 757 -11.24 26.52 17.46
N PRO A 758 -12.16 27.11 18.26
CA PRO A 758 -13.58 27.14 17.94
C PRO A 758 -13.88 27.81 16.60
N ASP A 759 -13.17 28.88 16.25
CA ASP A 759 -13.35 29.62 14.99
C ASP A 759 -13.07 28.74 13.77
N MET A 760 -11.98 27.95 13.82
CA MET A 760 -11.66 27.00 12.76
C MET A 760 -12.73 25.92 12.63
N VAL A 761 -13.28 25.44 13.76
CA VAL A 761 -14.36 24.44 13.72
C VAL A 761 -15.65 25.02 13.15
N ALA A 762 -16.00 26.25 13.51
CA ALA A 762 -17.19 26.92 13.00
C ALA A 762 -17.15 27.09 11.49
N HIS A 763 -16.00 27.47 10.96
CA HIS A 763 -15.80 27.69 9.53
C HIS A 763 -15.83 26.38 8.73
N HIS A 764 -15.12 25.34 9.21
CA HIS A 764 -15.03 24.05 8.51
C HIS A 764 -16.25 23.13 8.68
N TYR A 765 -16.83 23.08 9.88
CA TYR A 765 -17.86 22.09 10.24
C TYR A 765 -19.24 22.71 10.49
N GLY A 766 -19.37 24.04 10.45
CA GLY A 766 -20.62 24.74 10.74
C GLY A 766 -21.81 24.26 9.90
N ARG A 767 -21.56 23.77 8.68
CA ARG A 767 -22.59 23.20 7.79
C ARG A 767 -23.27 21.94 8.32
N PHE A 768 -22.66 21.22 9.27
CA PHE A 768 -23.21 19.99 9.86
C PHE A 768 -23.94 20.23 11.18
N LEU A 769 -24.02 21.49 11.62
CA LEU A 769 -24.78 21.85 12.80
C LEU A 769 -26.28 21.57 12.54
N PRO A 770 -27.01 20.92 13.46
CA PRO A 770 -28.43 20.68 13.30
C PRO A 770 -29.20 21.98 13.02
N GLN A 771 -30.15 21.94 12.08
CA GLN A 771 -30.95 23.11 11.69
C GLN A 771 -31.82 23.64 12.86
N ASP A 772 -32.21 22.76 13.77
CA ASP A 772 -33.03 23.09 14.94
C ASP A 772 -32.18 23.27 16.22
N LYS A 773 -31.45 24.38 16.30
CA LYS A 773 -30.66 24.75 17.49
C LYS A 773 -31.55 24.90 18.74
N ALA A 774 -32.81 25.29 18.55
CA ALA A 774 -33.78 25.49 19.63
C ALA A 774 -34.19 24.16 20.27
N ALA A 775 -34.38 23.09 19.48
CA ALA A 775 -34.63 21.76 20.01
C ALA A 775 -33.46 21.20 20.83
N LEU A 776 -32.21 21.51 20.46
CA LEU A 776 -31.03 21.08 21.22
C LEU A 776 -30.95 21.79 22.59
N ALA A 777 -31.20 23.09 22.60
CA ALA A 777 -31.32 23.87 23.84
C ALA A 777 -32.48 23.37 24.71
N ALA A 778 -33.64 23.08 24.10
CA ALA A 778 -34.80 22.54 24.80
C ALA A 778 -34.51 21.17 25.46
N ARG A 779 -33.74 20.28 24.82
CA ARG A 779 -33.33 19.01 25.45
C ARG A 779 -32.48 19.22 26.71
N ILE A 780 -31.52 20.14 26.65
CA ILE A 780 -30.66 20.46 27.81
C ILE A 780 -31.51 21.06 28.94
N LEU A 781 -32.43 21.96 28.61
CA LEU A 781 -33.38 22.53 29.58
C LEU A 781 -34.29 21.44 30.18
N ASN A 782 -34.80 20.52 29.36
CA ASN A 782 -35.66 19.42 29.80
C ASN A 782 -34.95 18.43 30.73
N GLN A 783 -33.63 18.20 30.57
CA GLN A 783 -32.87 17.37 31.52
C GLN A 783 -32.87 17.95 32.94
N VAL A 784 -32.94 19.28 33.08
CA VAL A 784 -33.07 19.93 34.39
C VAL A 784 -34.45 19.69 34.99
N TRP A 785 -35.50 19.70 34.15
CA TRP A 785 -36.87 19.40 34.57
C TRP A 785 -37.11 17.91 34.88
N GLU A 786 -36.37 16.99 34.24
CA GLU A 786 -36.43 15.55 34.49
C GLU A 786 -35.61 15.11 35.71
N ALA A 787 -34.58 15.87 36.09
CA ALA A 787 -33.75 15.63 37.26
C ALA A 787 -34.26 16.31 38.55
N ALA A 788 -35.29 17.16 38.42
CA ALA A 788 -36.02 17.79 39.52
C ALA A 788 -37.26 16.95 39.88
#